data_AF-A0A2Z5U0B2-F1
#
_entry.id   AF-A0A2Z5U0B2-F1
#
_cell.length_a   1.000
_cell.length_b   1.000
_cell.length_c   1.000
_cell.angle_alpha   90.00
_cell.angle_beta   90.00
_cell.angle_gamma   90.00
#
_symmetry.space_group_name_H-M   'P 1'
#
loop_
_entity.id
_entity.type
_entity.pdbx_description
1 polymer ?
#
loop_
_entity_poly.entity_id
_entity_poly.type
_entity_poly.pdbx_seq_one_letter_code
_entity_poly.pdbx_strand_id
1 'polypeptide(L)'
;MKKEPSKFAKKVILGQLLVCASFLMWAEQIAAANELSTEESTVVSHKDIAATDESTAILGQGAPESDSLRETKALAPEEGKEPSKVVDKNVIEGKEPTTNSQHLMASELTTIPSVTIKNPTAATDGTIYGSADDTNNNTKIIAGEETGGADNGYSKWDHVHIQYDFEKTVPVHTIKIHRNTYENAISTFKDVKVELSTSADFSPETTKVIFEKADVVETVETKGQPQVIQLSTPIDARYIRIWGRGHYIQNTNSSWKGYSNGVLFNEVEVLAKVEADANADEESQTELVNLAALKKPYFYGKAPSNPDAINDGKFDDNYTTQESTGNAAYLQYEFKNIYTIEEIKVKLSPGDYRNFRVDLDDDYNAGNAYKTVYSGSNLSIGEGEILTIAVPKGSKARYVRFTGVRTDAKPLRYSEIQIMGRGKSYDESTPEYVPPKSEYDTLVWSDEFNGEKVDENKWQIIDGMWNHAAIYNRGAVSIKKDGDKSYLSIRTTNHNTKENLIKAVGLDRYNNTELPQKVTWSSGRLESKDKYSFQFGRIAVRAKVNDSKGIWPAIWMLAQDETGHDEIDILEYLGQNPWEAWTTNHFGILAKNKESHGVPIKHYEAWSQQFHVYEVEWTPDVIKWYIDGKFVFQTQRGKDRDGMHTRPMFPILETQVGDGWVGDVDYNKNMTKQDSEYLIDWIRVYQKAGQEKTYFDNLDDTPANDYVIKPSRKLGQLTAVSHGQAPHENKNNFYYGGQPRYETSRLYATGQEENALIYQVKDPQSLHLTAYYKTLEDYAVYNNKAWAKEGKSVRKHLVGVNDGAIDFTVYSSADGKTWNKETTSVVDNFVEATPAYARTTFDIRGIRKGTNYIKIVFPKISGISYQLESGAKKELIASDVQLAKVTFVAADQSSFPADYTDLREEVEKIPADLSTYTSESVAALRAVLDRIDWKLNKTEQAIVDGYLAEVRAAREALVALLPGDHTKSKSIPEGYLPLISSEKSSTKKEKNLASEGAIRTGQVTGERSHRDKQVGHPEKQLPNTGMVTNTDLTIFGILGLGKLATVKSRNKGIQ
;
A
#
# COMPACT_ATOMS: atom_id res chain seq x y z
N MET A 1 52.45 11.83 3.24
CA MET A 1 53.32 10.77 2.66
C MET A 1 53.79 9.84 3.77
N LYS A 2 54.22 8.61 3.44
CA LYS A 2 54.76 7.55 4.33
C LYS A 2 53.88 7.11 5.51
N LYS A 3 53.16 6.00 5.32
CA LYS A 3 53.18 4.81 6.21
C LYS A 3 52.75 3.57 5.42
N GLU A 4 53.13 2.40 5.89
CA GLU A 4 53.05 1.12 5.15
C GLU A 4 51.72 0.37 5.39
N PRO A 5 51.25 -0.47 4.45
CA PRO A 5 50.10 -1.35 4.66
C PRO A 5 50.47 -2.57 5.53
N SER A 6 49.48 -3.10 6.26
CA SER A 6 49.69 -4.13 7.29
C SER A 6 49.66 -5.57 6.78
N LYS A 7 50.03 -6.52 7.66
CA LYS A 7 50.32 -7.94 7.32
C LYS A 7 49.15 -8.77 6.78
N PHE A 8 47.92 -8.25 6.73
CA PHE A 8 46.74 -9.04 6.31
C PHE A 8 46.77 -9.42 4.81
N ALA A 9 47.25 -8.51 3.95
CA ALA A 9 47.31 -8.71 2.50
C ALA A 9 48.22 -9.88 2.04
N LYS A 10 49.06 -10.44 2.93
CA LYS A 10 49.98 -11.55 2.60
C LYS A 10 49.41 -12.96 2.82
N LYS A 11 48.16 -13.11 3.31
CA LYS A 11 47.54 -14.44 3.51
C LYS A 11 46.61 -14.93 2.40
N VAL A 12 46.11 -14.05 1.52
CA VAL A 12 45.15 -14.44 0.47
C VAL A 12 45.86 -15.00 -0.78
N ILE A 13 47.02 -14.43 -1.15
CA ILE A 13 47.75 -14.75 -2.38
C ILE A 13 48.35 -16.17 -2.39
N LEU A 14 48.46 -16.84 -1.22
CA LEU A 14 49.01 -18.19 -1.13
C LEU A 14 47.98 -19.31 -1.38
N GLY A 15 46.69 -18.98 -1.56
CA GLY A 15 45.61 -19.97 -1.73
C GLY A 15 45.36 -20.46 -3.17
N GLN A 16 45.87 -19.76 -4.19
CA GLN A 16 45.54 -20.01 -5.60
C GLN A 16 46.72 -20.50 -6.47
N LEU A 17 47.84 -20.88 -5.86
CA LEU A 17 49.07 -21.31 -6.54
C LEU A 17 49.41 -22.80 -6.31
N LEU A 18 48.39 -23.65 -6.16
CA LEU A 18 48.57 -25.05 -5.72
C LEU A 18 47.66 -26.10 -6.41
N VAL A 19 47.18 -25.83 -7.63
CA VAL A 19 46.42 -26.82 -8.45
C VAL A 19 46.91 -26.89 -9.91
N CYS A 20 48.17 -26.55 -10.19
CA CYS A 20 48.77 -26.58 -11.53
C CYS A 20 50.13 -27.30 -11.57
N ALA A 21 50.19 -28.56 -11.07
CA ALA A 21 51.44 -29.34 -11.05
C ALA A 21 51.29 -30.88 -11.17
N SER A 22 50.15 -31.38 -11.67
CA SER A 22 49.96 -32.77 -12.12
C SER A 22 48.65 -32.86 -12.93
N PHE A 23 48.51 -33.65 -14.00
CA PHE A 23 49.43 -34.62 -14.60
C PHE A 23 49.84 -34.23 -16.03
N LEU A 24 51.13 -34.42 -16.35
CA LEU A 24 51.59 -34.63 -17.72
C LEU A 24 52.03 -36.10 -17.82
N MET A 25 51.19 -36.94 -18.44
CA MET A 25 51.61 -38.26 -18.90
C MET A 25 51.15 -38.46 -20.34
N TRP A 26 52.16 -38.64 -21.20
CA TRP A 26 52.16 -39.24 -22.53
C TRP A 26 50.94 -39.09 -23.46
N ALA A 27 51.21 -38.50 -24.62
CA ALA A 27 50.37 -38.57 -25.81
C ALA A 27 50.44 -39.96 -26.48
N GLU A 28 49.49 -40.24 -27.37
CA GLU A 28 49.76 -40.91 -28.66
C GLU A 28 48.74 -40.49 -29.73
N GLN A 29 49.27 -40.12 -30.92
CA GLN A 29 48.66 -40.29 -32.27
C GLN A 29 47.33 -39.55 -32.60
N ILE A 30 47.01 -39.11 -33.83
CA ILE A 30 47.75 -38.96 -35.12
C ILE A 30 47.13 -37.75 -35.91
N ALA A 31 47.71 -37.33 -37.05
CA ALA A 31 47.36 -36.07 -37.77
C ALA A 31 46.81 -36.26 -39.21
N ALA A 32 46.55 -35.12 -39.90
CA ALA A 32 46.11 -34.93 -41.31
C ALA A 32 44.62 -35.24 -41.61
N ALA A 33 43.91 -34.63 -42.59
CA ALA A 33 44.11 -33.47 -43.51
C ALA A 33 42.67 -32.96 -43.90
N ASN A 34 42.34 -31.68 -44.12
CA ASN A 34 42.78 -30.62 -45.06
C ASN A 34 42.07 -30.65 -46.44
N GLU A 35 41.89 -29.46 -47.06
CA GLU A 35 41.41 -29.18 -48.46
C GLU A 35 39.86 -29.14 -48.64
N LEU A 36 39.20 -28.04 -49.06
CA LEU A 36 39.14 -27.23 -50.33
C LEU A 36 38.17 -27.83 -51.39
N SER A 37 37.39 -27.10 -52.22
CA SER A 37 37.09 -25.64 -52.31
C SER A 37 35.93 -25.31 -53.30
N THR A 38 35.26 -24.15 -53.10
CA THR A 38 34.73 -23.15 -54.10
C THR A 38 33.85 -23.51 -55.33
N GLU A 39 32.83 -22.66 -55.56
CA GLU A 39 32.34 -22.11 -56.87
C GLU A 39 31.63 -23.04 -57.90
N GLU A 40 30.83 -22.57 -58.90
CA GLU A 40 29.83 -21.46 -58.95
C GLU A 40 28.96 -21.56 -60.26
N SER A 41 27.65 -21.29 -60.19
CA SER A 41 26.77 -20.84 -61.32
C SER A 41 26.51 -21.79 -62.54
N THR A 42 25.60 -21.58 -63.52
CA THR A 42 24.22 -20.98 -63.61
C THR A 42 23.53 -21.39 -64.96
N VAL A 43 22.23 -21.06 -65.15
CA VAL A 43 21.42 -20.96 -66.43
C VAL A 43 21.14 -22.27 -67.27
N VAL A 44 20.11 -22.43 -68.14
CA VAL A 44 19.00 -21.57 -68.69
C VAL A 44 17.71 -22.39 -69.04
N SER A 45 16.50 -21.81 -68.92
CA SER A 45 15.30 -21.90 -69.83
C SER A 45 14.60 -23.28 -70.14
N HIS A 46 13.32 -23.40 -70.56
CA HIS A 46 12.13 -22.49 -70.61
C HIS A 46 10.80 -23.29 -70.82
N LYS A 47 9.69 -22.75 -70.27
CA LYS A 47 8.28 -22.69 -70.77
C LYS A 47 7.41 -23.93 -71.07
N ASP A 48 6.32 -24.02 -70.29
CA ASP A 48 4.87 -23.94 -70.66
C ASP A 48 4.26 -24.81 -71.80
N ILE A 49 3.15 -25.53 -71.49
CA ILE A 49 1.76 -25.12 -71.83
C ILE A 49 0.67 -26.16 -71.41
N ALA A 50 -0.38 -25.68 -70.71
CA ALA A 50 -1.79 -26.12 -70.60
C ALA A 50 -2.21 -27.55 -70.17
N ALA A 51 -3.52 -27.67 -69.88
CA ALA A 51 -4.27 -28.84 -69.41
C ALA A 51 -5.72 -28.82 -69.97
N THR A 52 -6.47 -29.93 -69.86
CA THR A 52 -7.95 -30.15 -69.96
C THR A 52 -8.23 -31.67 -70.07
N ASP A 53 -9.43 -32.24 -69.86
CA ASP A 53 -10.54 -32.01 -68.90
C ASP A 53 -11.51 -33.24 -68.97
N GLU A 54 -12.66 -33.20 -68.27
CA GLU A 54 -13.94 -33.90 -68.52
C GLU A 54 -14.14 -35.43 -68.27
N SER A 55 -14.88 -35.72 -67.18
CA SER A 55 -16.25 -36.30 -67.20
C SER A 55 -16.57 -37.81 -66.94
N THR A 56 -17.84 -38.03 -66.50
CA THR A 56 -18.69 -39.25 -66.53
C THR A 56 -18.44 -40.47 -65.60
N ALA A 57 -18.99 -40.40 -64.38
CA ALA A 57 -20.16 -41.17 -63.87
C ALA A 57 -20.31 -42.73 -63.91
N ILE A 58 -21.19 -43.22 -62.99
CA ILE A 58 -22.01 -44.47 -62.98
C ILE A 58 -21.65 -45.63 -61.99
N LEU A 59 -22.55 -45.82 -61.00
CA LEU A 59 -23.04 -47.03 -60.26
C LEU A 59 -22.09 -48.17 -59.80
N GLY A 60 -22.30 -48.68 -58.57
CA GLY A 60 -21.73 -49.96 -58.11
C GLY A 60 -22.06 -50.42 -56.66
N GLN A 61 -23.19 -51.11 -56.49
CA GLN A 61 -23.76 -51.78 -55.29
C GLN A 61 -22.78 -52.47 -54.28
N GLY A 62 -23.18 -52.57 -53.00
CA GLY A 62 -22.63 -53.61 -52.08
C GLY A 62 -22.86 -53.40 -50.57
N ALA A 63 -23.90 -54.01 -49.98
CA ALA A 63 -24.06 -54.26 -48.54
C ALA A 63 -24.13 -55.79 -48.27
N PRO A 64 -23.98 -56.29 -47.03
CA PRO A 64 -25.14 -56.34 -46.10
C PRO A 64 -24.83 -56.26 -44.58
N GLU A 65 -25.90 -56.09 -43.78
CA GLU A 65 -26.30 -56.78 -42.51
C GLU A 65 -25.22 -57.34 -41.54
N SER A 66 -25.39 -57.35 -40.20
CA SER A 66 -26.40 -56.90 -39.21
C SER A 66 -25.71 -56.92 -37.80
N ASP A 67 -26.25 -56.55 -36.63
CA ASP A 67 -27.60 -56.22 -36.10
C ASP A 67 -27.39 -55.18 -34.95
N SER A 68 -28.27 -54.76 -34.02
CA SER A 68 -29.58 -55.22 -33.51
C SER A 68 -30.37 -54.08 -32.84
N LEU A 69 -31.60 -54.37 -32.38
CA LEU A 69 -32.58 -53.37 -31.91
C LEU A 69 -32.78 -53.31 -30.39
N ARG A 70 -32.97 -52.09 -29.86
CA ARG A 70 -34.11 -51.83 -28.95
C ARG A 70 -34.52 -50.35 -28.91
N GLU A 71 -35.83 -50.12 -28.75
CA GLU A 71 -36.49 -48.83 -28.95
C GLU A 71 -36.72 -48.06 -27.64
N THR A 72 -36.78 -46.72 -27.74
CA THR A 72 -37.91 -45.96 -27.15
C THR A 72 -38.26 -44.73 -28.01
N LYS A 73 -39.49 -44.75 -28.56
CA LYS A 73 -40.34 -43.66 -29.09
C LYS A 73 -39.74 -42.27 -29.35
N ALA A 74 -39.96 -41.78 -30.57
CA ALA A 74 -39.74 -40.40 -30.99
C ALA A 74 -40.79 -39.39 -30.47
N LEU A 75 -40.39 -38.11 -30.49
CA LEU A 75 -41.29 -36.95 -30.65
C LEU A 75 -41.13 -36.38 -32.08
N ALA A 76 -42.09 -35.55 -32.51
CA ALA A 76 -42.15 -34.98 -33.85
C ALA A 76 -41.07 -33.89 -34.08
N PRO A 77 -40.72 -33.57 -35.35
CA PRO A 77 -39.65 -32.62 -35.64
C PRO A 77 -40.06 -31.17 -35.37
N GLU A 78 -39.15 -30.37 -34.81
CA GLU A 78 -39.17 -28.92 -34.99
C GLU A 78 -38.48 -28.55 -36.31
N GLU A 79 -39.03 -27.56 -37.00
CA GLU A 79 -38.55 -27.09 -38.29
C GLU A 79 -37.36 -26.12 -38.14
N GLY A 80 -36.47 -26.09 -39.13
CA GLY A 80 -35.69 -24.90 -39.44
C GLY A 80 -34.65 -24.41 -38.41
N LYS A 81 -33.64 -25.24 -38.10
CA LYS A 81 -32.31 -24.66 -37.81
C LYS A 81 -31.59 -24.39 -39.13
N GLU A 82 -31.22 -23.14 -39.37
CA GLU A 82 -30.16 -22.81 -40.33
C GLU A 82 -28.85 -23.49 -39.90
N PRO A 83 -27.95 -23.86 -40.84
CA PRO A 83 -26.69 -24.50 -40.50
C PRO A 83 -25.83 -23.60 -39.60
N SER A 84 -25.37 -24.12 -38.47
CA SER A 84 -24.51 -23.39 -37.54
C SER A 84 -23.26 -22.89 -38.26
N LYS A 85 -23.03 -21.57 -38.22
CA LYS A 85 -21.91 -20.92 -38.89
C LYS A 85 -20.62 -21.29 -38.14
N VAL A 86 -19.85 -22.22 -38.68
CA VAL A 86 -18.58 -22.64 -38.09
C VAL A 86 -17.50 -21.61 -38.42
N VAL A 87 -16.78 -21.16 -37.40
CA VAL A 87 -15.67 -20.20 -37.50
C VAL A 87 -14.35 -20.81 -37.02
N ASP A 88 -13.23 -20.29 -37.51
CA ASP A 88 -11.88 -20.65 -37.06
C ASP A 88 -11.41 -19.63 -36.01
N LYS A 89 -10.90 -20.11 -34.88
CA LYS A 89 -10.64 -19.30 -33.67
C LYS A 89 -9.41 -19.79 -32.91
N ASN A 90 -8.60 -18.86 -32.38
CA ASN A 90 -7.59 -19.18 -31.36
C ASN A 90 -8.29 -19.45 -30.02
N VAL A 91 -8.35 -20.71 -29.59
CA VAL A 91 -9.11 -21.11 -28.39
C VAL A 91 -8.38 -20.94 -27.06
N ILE A 92 -7.15 -20.43 -27.06
CA ILE A 92 -6.40 -20.06 -25.85
C ILE A 92 -6.12 -18.55 -25.72
N GLU A 93 -6.60 -17.73 -26.64
CA GLU A 93 -6.36 -16.28 -26.60
C GLU A 93 -6.88 -15.65 -25.29
N GLY A 94 -6.02 -14.91 -24.58
CA GLY A 94 -6.28 -14.32 -23.27
C GLY A 94 -6.35 -15.31 -22.09
N LYS A 95 -5.97 -16.58 -22.24
CA LYS A 95 -5.99 -17.58 -21.15
C LYS A 95 -4.63 -17.72 -20.47
N GLU A 96 -4.61 -17.85 -19.15
CA GLU A 96 -3.35 -18.12 -18.43
C GLU A 96 -2.97 -19.63 -18.46
N PRO A 97 -1.67 -19.96 -18.63
CA PRO A 97 -1.19 -21.34 -18.57
C PRO A 97 -0.94 -21.81 -17.13
N THR A 98 -0.93 -23.14 -16.97
CA THR A 98 -0.37 -23.84 -15.81
C THR A 98 0.95 -24.54 -16.20
N THR A 99 1.79 -24.91 -15.23
CA THR A 99 3.06 -25.61 -15.49
C THR A 99 3.32 -26.72 -14.47
N ASN A 100 4.08 -27.74 -14.87
CA ASN A 100 4.67 -28.73 -13.98
C ASN A 100 6.02 -28.29 -13.38
N SER A 101 6.62 -27.17 -13.83
CA SER A 101 7.92 -26.74 -13.32
C SER A 101 7.88 -26.49 -11.81
N GLN A 102 8.81 -27.13 -11.10
CA GLN A 102 9.06 -26.89 -9.67
C GLN A 102 10.13 -25.80 -9.45
N HIS A 103 10.74 -25.31 -10.53
CA HIS A 103 11.81 -24.31 -10.49
C HIS A 103 11.21 -22.90 -10.46
N LEU A 104 11.51 -22.17 -9.40
CA LEU A 104 11.03 -20.81 -9.20
C LEU A 104 11.93 -19.81 -9.94
N MET A 105 11.35 -18.71 -10.43
CA MET A 105 12.05 -17.60 -11.06
C MET A 105 12.91 -16.86 -10.02
N ALA A 106 14.14 -17.32 -9.79
CA ALA A 106 15.12 -16.65 -8.95
C ALA A 106 16.57 -16.95 -9.39
N SER A 107 17.25 -15.95 -9.93
CA SER A 107 18.68 -15.75 -9.69
C SER A 107 18.84 -14.64 -8.65
N GLU A 108 20.01 -14.58 -8.00
CA GLU A 108 20.23 -13.66 -6.87
C GLU A 108 19.95 -12.19 -7.26
N LEU A 109 19.15 -11.50 -6.43
CA LEU A 109 18.80 -10.07 -6.52
C LEU A 109 17.96 -9.65 -7.74
N THR A 110 16.63 -9.83 -7.70
CA THR A 110 15.68 -8.90 -8.35
C THR A 110 14.25 -9.04 -7.83
N THR A 111 13.71 -7.92 -7.32
CA THR A 111 12.31 -7.39 -7.22
C THR A 111 11.03 -8.21 -7.46
N ILE A 112 11.04 -9.38 -8.09
CA ILE A 112 9.86 -10.13 -8.57
C ILE A 112 9.53 -11.30 -7.60
N PRO A 113 8.27 -11.75 -7.46
CA PRO A 113 7.96 -12.88 -6.59
C PRO A 113 8.49 -14.17 -7.21
N SER A 114 8.81 -15.14 -6.35
CA SER A 114 9.19 -16.48 -6.78
C SER A 114 7.99 -17.22 -7.39
N VAL A 115 7.78 -17.03 -8.70
CA VAL A 115 6.74 -17.68 -9.51
C VAL A 115 7.33 -18.83 -10.33
N THR A 116 6.52 -19.82 -10.69
CA THR A 116 6.91 -20.90 -11.62
C THR A 116 6.74 -20.49 -13.10
N ILE A 117 5.83 -19.55 -13.37
CA ILE A 117 5.59 -18.94 -14.68
C ILE A 117 5.77 -17.44 -14.57
N LYS A 118 6.63 -16.85 -15.41
CA LYS A 118 6.74 -15.40 -15.57
C LYS A 118 5.87 -14.96 -16.75
N ASN A 119 5.17 -13.83 -16.60
CA ASN A 119 4.29 -13.23 -17.61
C ASN A 119 3.28 -14.24 -18.22
N PRO A 120 2.38 -14.82 -17.41
CA PRO A 120 1.52 -15.93 -17.85
C PRO A 120 0.67 -15.60 -19.10
N THR A 121 0.16 -14.38 -19.22
CA THR A 121 -0.73 -13.97 -20.33
C THR A 121 -0.02 -13.71 -21.65
N ALA A 122 1.27 -13.37 -21.65
CA ALA A 122 1.96 -12.80 -22.82
C ALA A 122 1.84 -13.69 -24.07
N ALA A 123 2.06 -15.00 -23.91
CA ALA A 123 1.94 -15.98 -24.99
C ALA A 123 0.50 -16.27 -25.47
N THR A 124 -0.47 -15.42 -25.12
CA THR A 124 -1.87 -15.49 -25.55
C THR A 124 -2.50 -14.12 -25.80
N ASP A 125 -1.72 -13.02 -25.74
CA ASP A 125 -2.26 -11.66 -25.90
C ASP A 125 -2.36 -11.20 -27.37
N GLY A 126 -1.93 -12.05 -28.31
CA GLY A 126 -1.92 -11.79 -29.75
C GLY A 126 -0.64 -11.12 -30.25
N THR A 127 0.34 -10.84 -29.38
CA THR A 127 1.60 -10.18 -29.73
C THR A 127 2.66 -11.18 -30.17
N ILE A 128 2.60 -11.59 -31.44
CA ILE A 128 3.60 -12.48 -32.09
C ILE A 128 5.06 -12.00 -32.01
N TYR A 129 5.31 -10.75 -31.59
CA TYR A 129 6.63 -10.12 -31.47
C TYR A 129 7.05 -9.96 -29.99
N GLY A 130 7.76 -10.95 -29.45
CA GLY A 130 8.44 -10.84 -28.16
C GLY A 130 9.88 -10.33 -28.31
N SER A 131 10.37 -9.64 -27.29
CA SER A 131 11.73 -9.09 -27.24
C SER A 131 12.80 -10.20 -27.13
N ALA A 132 14.03 -9.84 -27.50
CA ALA A 132 15.26 -10.57 -27.12
C ALA A 132 15.61 -10.41 -25.63
N ASP A 133 14.87 -9.57 -24.90
CA ASP A 133 14.92 -9.44 -23.45
C ASP A 133 14.20 -10.61 -22.75
N ASP A 134 14.99 -11.62 -22.38
CA ASP A 134 14.58 -12.80 -21.61
C ASP A 134 13.99 -12.50 -20.22
N THR A 135 13.87 -11.22 -19.83
CA THR A 135 13.34 -10.82 -18.52
C THR A 135 11.91 -10.29 -18.56
N ASN A 136 11.48 -9.48 -19.53
CA ASN A 136 10.22 -8.71 -19.37
C ASN A 136 9.06 -9.08 -20.29
N ASN A 137 9.26 -9.62 -21.50
CA ASN A 137 8.22 -9.58 -22.54
C ASN A 137 7.68 -10.94 -23.03
N ASN A 138 8.15 -12.08 -22.51
CA ASN A 138 7.72 -13.41 -22.98
C ASN A 138 7.13 -14.23 -21.81
N THR A 139 6.20 -15.15 -22.08
CA THR A 139 5.80 -16.16 -21.10
C THR A 139 6.93 -17.15 -20.92
N LYS A 140 7.45 -17.29 -19.69
CA LYS A 140 8.68 -18.04 -19.40
C LYS A 140 8.47 -19.04 -18.27
N ILE A 141 9.03 -20.23 -18.43
CA ILE A 141 9.19 -21.25 -17.37
C ILE A 141 10.66 -21.71 -17.33
N ILE A 142 11.13 -22.18 -16.17
CA ILE A 142 12.51 -22.67 -15.97
C ILE A 142 12.55 -24.20 -16.00
N ALA A 143 13.51 -24.77 -16.72
CA ALA A 143 13.77 -26.21 -16.77
C ALA A 143 14.74 -26.71 -15.67
N GLY A 144 15.59 -25.85 -15.10
CA GLY A 144 16.46 -26.19 -13.98
C GLY A 144 17.54 -25.14 -13.70
N GLU A 145 18.48 -25.44 -12.80
CA GLU A 145 19.55 -24.52 -12.40
C GLU A 145 20.67 -24.42 -13.47
N GLU A 146 21.12 -23.21 -13.78
CA GLU A 146 22.31 -22.98 -14.61
C GLU A 146 23.59 -23.08 -13.76
N THR A 147 24.48 -24.02 -14.07
CA THR A 147 25.66 -24.34 -13.22
C THR A 147 27.00 -23.86 -13.80
N GLY A 148 27.00 -23.18 -14.95
CA GLY A 148 28.20 -22.82 -15.70
C GLY A 148 28.87 -24.01 -16.40
N GLY A 149 29.93 -23.72 -17.15
CA GLY A 149 30.65 -24.70 -17.98
C GLY A 149 29.94 -25.02 -19.30
N ALA A 150 30.47 -25.98 -20.06
CA ALA A 150 30.05 -26.25 -21.44
C ALA A 150 28.62 -26.84 -21.59
N ASP A 151 28.13 -27.54 -20.56
CA ASP A 151 26.76 -28.07 -20.49
C ASP A 151 25.79 -27.07 -19.82
N ASN A 152 26.31 -26.08 -19.09
CA ASN A 152 25.58 -25.16 -18.20
C ASN A 152 24.59 -25.83 -17.22
N GLY A 153 24.64 -27.15 -17.02
CA GLY A 153 23.70 -27.92 -16.20
C GLY A 153 22.56 -28.59 -16.97
N TYR A 154 22.47 -28.39 -18.30
CA TYR A 154 21.43 -28.94 -19.18
C TYR A 154 21.17 -30.44 -18.99
N SER A 155 22.22 -31.23 -18.77
CA SER A 155 22.12 -32.66 -18.49
C SER A 155 21.17 -33.02 -17.34
N LYS A 156 20.98 -32.12 -16.36
CA LYS A 156 20.15 -32.30 -15.15
C LYS A 156 18.75 -31.68 -15.22
N TRP A 157 18.43 -30.85 -16.22
CA TRP A 157 17.17 -30.11 -16.25
C TRP A 157 15.95 -31.03 -16.46
N ASP A 158 14.80 -30.62 -15.95
CA ASP A 158 13.53 -31.33 -16.10
C ASP A 158 12.85 -31.03 -17.44
N HIS A 159 12.00 -31.94 -17.90
CA HIS A 159 11.06 -31.67 -18.97
C HIS A 159 9.89 -30.88 -18.40
N VAL A 160 9.79 -29.62 -18.79
CA VAL A 160 8.77 -28.69 -18.30
C VAL A 160 7.81 -28.27 -19.42
N HIS A 161 6.56 -27.99 -19.08
CA HIS A 161 5.53 -27.58 -20.03
C HIS A 161 4.73 -26.39 -19.57
N ILE A 162 4.12 -25.69 -20.53
CA ILE A 162 2.89 -24.91 -20.30
C ILE A 162 1.67 -25.74 -20.70
N GLN A 163 0.56 -25.59 -19.98
CA GLN A 163 -0.73 -26.24 -20.23
C GLN A 163 -1.87 -25.24 -20.17
N TYR A 164 -2.74 -25.24 -21.19
CA TYR A 164 -3.97 -24.43 -21.23
C TYR A 164 -5.22 -25.33 -21.23
N ASP A 165 -6.34 -24.80 -20.76
CA ASP A 165 -7.69 -25.37 -20.85
C ASP A 165 -8.53 -24.51 -21.82
N PHE A 166 -9.16 -25.12 -22.81
CA PHE A 166 -10.02 -24.46 -23.81
C PHE A 166 -11.47 -24.27 -23.31
N GLU A 167 -11.77 -24.68 -22.07
CA GLU A 167 -13.09 -24.79 -21.40
C GLU A 167 -14.06 -25.80 -22.03
N LYS A 168 -14.15 -25.86 -23.36
CA LYS A 168 -14.93 -26.83 -24.14
C LYS A 168 -14.03 -27.67 -25.05
N THR A 169 -14.44 -28.90 -25.32
CA THR A 169 -13.77 -29.75 -26.32
C THR A 169 -14.06 -29.21 -27.72
N VAL A 170 -13.02 -29.00 -28.53
CA VAL A 170 -13.10 -28.40 -29.86
C VAL A 170 -12.19 -29.14 -30.86
N PRO A 171 -12.55 -29.18 -32.16
CA PRO A 171 -11.74 -29.79 -33.21
C PRO A 171 -10.61 -28.84 -33.64
N VAL A 172 -9.47 -28.94 -32.95
CA VAL A 172 -8.23 -28.22 -33.28
C VAL A 172 -7.69 -28.73 -34.62
N HIS A 173 -7.24 -27.83 -35.51
CA HIS A 173 -6.62 -28.24 -36.78
C HIS A 173 -5.24 -27.64 -37.05
N THR A 174 -4.89 -26.51 -36.44
CA THR A 174 -3.59 -25.86 -36.66
C THR A 174 -3.09 -25.27 -35.37
N ILE A 175 -1.81 -25.49 -35.04
CA ILE A 175 -1.16 -24.85 -33.90
C ILE A 175 0.06 -24.08 -34.41
N LYS A 176 0.27 -22.86 -33.90
CA LYS A 176 1.45 -22.04 -34.18
C LYS A 176 2.11 -21.69 -32.86
N ILE A 177 3.43 -21.83 -32.78
CA ILE A 177 4.19 -21.53 -31.56
C ILE A 177 5.30 -20.53 -31.90
N HIS A 178 5.10 -19.27 -31.49
CA HIS A 178 6.12 -18.22 -31.55
C HIS A 178 6.97 -18.26 -30.28
N ARG A 179 8.29 -18.22 -30.42
CA ARG A 179 9.25 -18.29 -29.30
C ARG A 179 10.13 -17.04 -29.25
N ASN A 180 10.84 -16.85 -28.14
CA ASN A 180 11.85 -15.79 -28.03
C ASN A 180 12.86 -15.90 -29.18
N THR A 181 13.35 -14.76 -29.67
CA THR A 181 14.32 -14.71 -30.76
C THR A 181 15.43 -13.73 -30.42
N TYR A 182 16.65 -14.05 -30.83
CA TYR A 182 17.82 -13.19 -30.67
C TYR A 182 18.31 -12.79 -32.06
N GLU A 183 18.41 -11.48 -32.33
CA GLU A 183 18.80 -10.93 -33.64
C GLU A 183 20.09 -11.57 -34.19
N ASN A 184 21.10 -11.75 -33.33
CA ASN A 184 22.45 -12.19 -33.71
C ASN A 184 22.80 -13.59 -33.16
N ALA A 185 21.85 -14.51 -33.11
CA ALA A 185 22.09 -15.91 -32.74
C ALA A 185 21.14 -16.90 -33.45
N ILE A 186 21.53 -18.17 -33.49
CA ILE A 186 20.72 -19.34 -33.85
C ILE A 186 20.27 -20.02 -32.55
N SER A 187 18.99 -20.38 -32.44
CA SER A 187 18.41 -21.00 -31.25
C SER A 187 17.90 -22.40 -31.54
N THR A 188 18.36 -23.40 -30.78
CA THR A 188 17.87 -24.78 -30.83
C THR A 188 17.08 -25.08 -29.56
N PHE A 189 15.75 -24.98 -29.65
CA PHE A 189 14.83 -25.32 -28.56
C PHE A 189 14.87 -26.82 -28.31
N LYS A 190 15.18 -27.22 -27.07
CA LYS A 190 15.55 -28.60 -26.74
C LYS A 190 14.33 -29.42 -26.33
N ASP A 191 14.28 -30.66 -26.82
CA ASP A 191 13.33 -31.69 -26.36
C ASP A 191 11.84 -31.25 -26.43
N VAL A 192 11.47 -30.49 -27.47
CA VAL A 192 10.11 -29.99 -27.70
C VAL A 192 9.17 -31.15 -28.02
N LYS A 193 8.03 -31.20 -27.32
CA LYS A 193 6.90 -32.11 -27.59
C LYS A 193 5.60 -31.34 -27.48
N VAL A 194 4.62 -31.62 -28.33
CA VAL A 194 3.29 -30.99 -28.26
C VAL A 194 2.20 -32.07 -28.22
N GLU A 195 1.28 -31.92 -27.28
CA GLU A 195 0.21 -32.88 -26.99
C GLU A 195 -1.14 -32.17 -26.92
N LEU A 196 -2.17 -32.80 -27.48
CA LEU A 196 -3.57 -32.43 -27.31
C LEU A 196 -4.30 -33.51 -26.50
N SER A 197 -5.17 -33.12 -25.58
CA SER A 197 -5.94 -34.05 -24.75
C SER A 197 -7.39 -33.59 -24.54
N THR A 198 -8.32 -34.54 -24.39
CA THR A 198 -9.70 -34.27 -23.93
C THR A 198 -9.82 -34.22 -22.40
N SER A 199 -8.78 -34.61 -21.66
CA SER A 199 -8.74 -34.66 -20.19
C SER A 199 -7.53 -33.93 -19.60
N ALA A 200 -7.71 -33.29 -18.44
CA ALA A 200 -6.71 -32.47 -17.76
C ALA A 200 -5.50 -33.25 -17.23
N ASP A 201 -5.63 -34.57 -17.03
CA ASP A 201 -4.56 -35.47 -16.59
C ASP A 201 -3.56 -35.82 -17.70
N PHE A 202 -4.01 -35.77 -18.96
CA PHE A 202 -3.33 -36.29 -20.15
C PHE A 202 -3.04 -37.79 -20.06
N SER A 203 -4.05 -38.59 -19.72
CA SER A 203 -3.96 -40.05 -19.83
C SER A 203 -3.67 -40.50 -21.28
N PRO A 204 -3.01 -41.66 -21.51
CA PRO A 204 -2.71 -42.14 -22.86
C PRO A 204 -3.93 -42.41 -23.74
N GLU A 205 -5.11 -42.65 -23.15
CA GLU A 205 -6.36 -42.88 -23.89
C GLU A 205 -7.06 -41.57 -24.30
N THR A 206 -6.82 -40.47 -23.59
CA THR A 206 -7.39 -39.14 -23.89
C THR A 206 -6.45 -38.24 -24.70
N THR A 207 -5.18 -38.63 -24.88
CA THR A 207 -4.11 -37.76 -25.37
C THR A 207 -3.56 -38.20 -26.73
N LYS A 208 -3.33 -37.25 -27.63
CA LYS A 208 -2.57 -37.43 -28.87
C LYS A 208 -1.32 -36.57 -28.83
N VAL A 209 -0.15 -37.20 -28.98
CA VAL A 209 1.08 -36.50 -29.34
C VAL A 209 0.94 -36.04 -30.79
N ILE A 210 1.11 -34.75 -31.04
CA ILE A 210 0.95 -34.12 -32.36
C ILE A 210 2.25 -33.50 -32.89
N PHE A 211 3.22 -33.28 -32.01
CA PHE A 211 4.62 -33.08 -32.36
C PHE A 211 5.45 -33.97 -31.46
N GLU A 212 6.05 -35.01 -32.05
CA GLU A 212 6.91 -35.96 -31.34
C GLU A 212 8.15 -35.27 -30.76
N LYS A 213 8.72 -35.88 -29.71
CA LYS A 213 9.80 -35.26 -28.94
C LYS A 213 11.06 -35.03 -29.80
N ALA A 214 11.32 -33.77 -30.18
CA ALA A 214 12.42 -33.39 -31.06
C ALA A 214 12.99 -32.00 -30.73
N ASP A 215 14.20 -31.71 -31.21
CA ASP A 215 14.74 -30.35 -31.21
C ASP A 215 14.07 -29.50 -32.30
N VAL A 216 13.87 -28.20 -32.03
CA VAL A 216 13.37 -27.22 -33.01
C VAL A 216 14.43 -26.14 -33.20
N VAL A 217 14.93 -25.96 -34.42
CA VAL A 217 15.98 -24.99 -34.74
C VAL A 217 15.37 -23.74 -35.39
N GLU A 218 15.62 -22.58 -34.79
CA GLU A 218 15.47 -21.28 -35.44
C GLU A 218 16.75 -20.96 -36.21
N THR A 219 16.69 -21.02 -37.55
CA THR A 219 17.80 -20.65 -38.43
C THR A 219 17.80 -19.14 -38.72
N VAL A 220 18.70 -18.68 -39.60
CA VAL A 220 18.69 -17.28 -40.08
C VAL A 220 17.42 -17.01 -40.91
N GLU A 221 16.97 -18.01 -41.67
CA GLU A 221 15.82 -17.93 -42.58
C GLU A 221 14.47 -18.08 -41.85
N THR A 222 14.41 -18.88 -40.78
CA THR A 222 13.17 -19.09 -40.01
C THR A 222 13.05 -18.15 -38.80
N LYS A 223 13.90 -17.12 -38.71
CA LYS A 223 13.96 -16.22 -37.55
C LYS A 223 12.65 -15.50 -37.30
N GLY A 224 12.15 -15.57 -36.05
CA GLY A 224 10.87 -15.02 -35.63
C GLY A 224 9.63 -15.68 -36.24
N GLN A 225 9.78 -16.71 -37.09
CA GLN A 225 8.65 -17.43 -37.69
C GLN A 225 8.09 -18.47 -36.70
N PRO A 226 6.76 -18.72 -36.69
CA PRO A 226 6.19 -19.73 -35.83
C PRO A 226 6.59 -21.14 -36.25
N GLN A 227 6.76 -22.03 -35.26
CA GLN A 227 6.63 -23.46 -35.51
C GLN A 227 5.15 -23.75 -35.81
N VAL A 228 4.82 -24.02 -37.08
CA VAL A 228 3.45 -24.38 -37.50
C VAL A 228 3.29 -25.90 -37.51
N ILE A 229 2.36 -26.39 -36.69
CA ILE A 229 1.91 -27.78 -36.66
C ILE A 229 0.54 -27.83 -37.34
N GLN A 230 0.53 -28.21 -38.62
CA GLN A 230 -0.70 -28.42 -39.37
C GLN A 230 -1.18 -29.87 -39.21
N LEU A 231 -2.35 -30.07 -38.62
CA LEU A 231 -2.93 -31.39 -38.47
C LEU A 231 -3.58 -31.84 -39.78
N SER A 232 -3.39 -33.11 -40.15
CA SER A 232 -3.94 -33.72 -41.38
C SER A 232 -5.45 -33.98 -41.30
N THR A 233 -5.95 -34.19 -40.08
CA THR A 233 -7.37 -34.17 -39.72
C THR A 233 -7.51 -33.43 -38.39
N PRO A 234 -8.61 -32.70 -38.15
CA PRO A 234 -8.84 -32.07 -36.85
C PRO A 234 -8.83 -33.08 -35.69
N ILE A 235 -8.41 -32.62 -34.52
CA ILE A 235 -8.36 -33.41 -33.28
C ILE A 235 -9.24 -32.72 -32.24
N ASP A 236 -10.28 -33.43 -31.80
CA ASP A 236 -11.08 -33.02 -30.65
C ASP A 236 -10.22 -33.01 -29.39
N ALA A 237 -10.08 -31.84 -28.78
CA ALA A 237 -9.29 -31.63 -27.58
C ALA A 237 -9.89 -30.51 -26.73
N ARG A 238 -9.64 -30.56 -25.42
CA ARG A 238 -9.93 -29.48 -24.47
C ARG A 238 -8.64 -28.89 -23.86
N TYR A 239 -7.51 -29.59 -23.97
CA TYR A 239 -6.25 -29.18 -23.39
C TYR A 239 -5.10 -29.30 -24.39
N ILE A 240 -4.11 -28.42 -24.26
CA ILE A 240 -2.80 -28.53 -24.92
C ILE A 240 -1.69 -28.58 -23.86
N ARG A 241 -0.62 -29.35 -24.12
CA ARG A 241 0.67 -29.21 -23.45
C ARG A 241 1.75 -28.91 -24.48
N ILE A 242 2.57 -27.90 -24.21
CA ILE A 242 3.78 -27.58 -24.99
C ILE A 242 4.98 -27.72 -24.06
N TRP A 243 5.80 -28.75 -24.32
CA TRP A 243 6.98 -29.10 -23.52
C TRP A 243 8.27 -28.51 -24.09
N GLY A 244 9.28 -28.38 -23.24
CA GLY A 244 10.67 -28.14 -23.61
C GLY A 244 11.64 -28.45 -22.47
N ARG A 245 12.94 -28.34 -22.73
CA ARG A 245 14.02 -28.57 -21.75
C ARG A 245 15.10 -27.47 -21.81
N GLY A 246 14.66 -26.21 -21.80
CA GLY A 246 15.51 -25.07 -22.15
C GLY A 246 15.84 -24.99 -23.63
N HIS A 247 16.87 -24.23 -23.99
CA HIS A 247 17.33 -24.10 -25.38
C HIS A 247 18.86 -23.87 -25.49
N TYR A 248 19.45 -24.22 -26.63
CA TYR A 248 20.87 -23.98 -26.94
C TYR A 248 21.01 -22.79 -27.89
N ILE A 249 21.79 -21.80 -27.51
CA ILE A 249 21.99 -20.56 -28.25
C ILE A 249 23.40 -20.55 -28.85
N GLN A 250 23.51 -20.21 -30.13
CA GLN A 250 24.79 -20.04 -30.84
C GLN A 250 24.86 -18.64 -31.46
N ASN A 251 25.72 -17.77 -30.94
CA ASN A 251 25.86 -16.41 -31.48
C ASN A 251 26.45 -16.45 -32.90
N THR A 252 25.92 -15.64 -33.82
CA THR A 252 26.39 -15.61 -35.22
C THR A 252 27.61 -14.71 -35.42
N ASN A 253 27.85 -13.78 -34.48
CA ASN A 253 28.84 -12.71 -34.62
C ASN A 253 30.05 -12.89 -33.69
N SER A 254 30.12 -14.01 -32.96
CA SER A 254 31.18 -14.34 -32.01
C SER A 254 31.28 -15.86 -31.80
N SER A 255 32.29 -16.32 -31.08
CA SER A 255 32.46 -17.74 -30.74
C SER A 255 31.59 -18.21 -29.56
N TRP A 256 30.74 -17.34 -28.99
CA TRP A 256 29.92 -17.68 -27.83
C TRP A 256 28.75 -18.61 -28.19
N LYS A 257 28.57 -19.65 -27.38
CA LYS A 257 27.45 -20.59 -27.45
C LYS A 257 27.25 -21.28 -26.10
N GLY A 258 26.00 -21.58 -25.75
CA GLY A 258 25.66 -22.17 -24.45
C GLY A 258 24.19 -22.56 -24.35
N TYR A 259 23.84 -23.35 -23.34
CA TYR A 259 22.44 -23.64 -23.00
C TYR A 259 21.88 -22.57 -22.06
N SER A 260 20.63 -22.17 -22.26
CA SER A 260 19.83 -21.45 -21.25
C SER A 260 18.67 -22.30 -20.74
N ASN A 261 18.41 -22.21 -19.45
CA ASN A 261 17.36 -22.95 -18.75
C ASN A 261 15.92 -22.51 -19.06
N GLY A 262 15.76 -21.36 -19.72
CA GLY A 262 14.46 -20.81 -20.05
C GLY A 262 13.78 -21.55 -21.20
N VAL A 263 12.50 -21.87 -21.01
CA VAL A 263 11.56 -22.18 -22.09
C VAL A 263 10.63 -20.97 -22.20
N LEU A 264 10.67 -20.26 -23.34
CA LEU A 264 9.99 -18.98 -23.55
C LEU A 264 9.07 -19.03 -24.77
N PHE A 265 7.96 -18.30 -24.68
CA PHE A 265 6.94 -18.18 -25.71
C PHE A 265 6.53 -16.71 -25.89
N ASN A 266 6.42 -16.26 -27.14
CA ASN A 266 5.93 -14.93 -27.48
C ASN A 266 4.41 -14.93 -27.66
N GLU A 267 3.89 -15.93 -28.38
CA GLU A 267 2.47 -16.13 -28.69
C GLU A 267 2.26 -17.61 -29.05
N VAL A 268 1.12 -18.17 -28.66
CA VAL A 268 0.69 -19.52 -29.06
C VAL A 268 -0.74 -19.41 -29.61
N GLU A 269 -0.89 -19.75 -30.89
CA GLU A 269 -2.21 -19.86 -31.51
C GLU A 269 -2.64 -21.33 -31.56
N VAL A 270 -3.81 -21.65 -31.00
CA VAL A 270 -4.44 -22.98 -31.12
C VAL A 270 -5.74 -22.80 -31.91
N LEU A 271 -5.66 -23.03 -33.21
CA LEU A 271 -6.75 -22.78 -34.16
C LEU A 271 -7.68 -23.99 -34.26
N ALA A 272 -8.96 -23.77 -33.93
CA ALA A 272 -10.00 -24.78 -33.92
C ALA A 272 -11.29 -24.28 -34.56
N LYS A 273 -12.03 -25.21 -35.18
CA LYS A 273 -13.34 -24.94 -35.76
C LYS A 273 -14.44 -25.03 -34.72
N VAL A 274 -14.95 -23.88 -34.29
CA VAL A 274 -16.04 -23.80 -33.31
C VAL A 274 -17.35 -23.44 -33.99
N GLU A 275 -18.47 -23.95 -33.48
CA GLU A 275 -19.77 -23.35 -33.79
C GLU A 275 -19.77 -21.91 -33.28
N ALA A 276 -20.26 -20.95 -34.09
CA ALA A 276 -20.54 -19.62 -33.59
C ALA A 276 -21.59 -19.72 -32.47
N ASP A 277 -21.16 -19.40 -31.24
CA ASP A 277 -22.01 -19.47 -30.05
C ASP A 277 -23.18 -18.48 -30.20
N ALA A 278 -24.41 -19.00 -30.30
CA ALA A 278 -25.62 -18.20 -30.63
C ALA A 278 -26.06 -17.18 -29.56
N ASN A 279 -25.24 -16.97 -28.52
CA ASN A 279 -25.36 -15.92 -27.49
C ASN A 279 -23.98 -15.53 -26.91
N ALA A 280 -22.88 -15.62 -27.68
CA ALA A 280 -21.61 -15.00 -27.30
C ALA A 280 -21.25 -13.92 -28.32
N ASP A 281 -21.07 -12.70 -27.84
CA ASP A 281 -20.90 -11.51 -28.68
C ASP A 281 -19.50 -11.41 -29.32
N GLU A 282 -19.16 -12.33 -30.22
CA GLU A 282 -18.07 -12.09 -31.18
C GLU A 282 -18.45 -11.03 -32.21
N GLU A 283 -19.75 -10.74 -32.43
CA GLU A 283 -20.17 -9.58 -33.23
C GLU A 283 -19.80 -8.24 -32.54
N SER A 284 -19.73 -8.17 -31.20
CA SER A 284 -19.20 -6.98 -30.49
C SER A 284 -17.74 -6.69 -30.82
N GLN A 285 -16.99 -7.68 -31.32
CA GLN A 285 -15.57 -7.53 -31.66
C GLN A 285 -15.36 -6.96 -33.07
N THR A 286 -16.44 -6.59 -33.77
CA THR A 286 -16.39 -5.86 -35.05
C THR A 286 -17.20 -4.56 -35.08
N GLU A 287 -18.01 -4.25 -34.06
CA GLU A 287 -18.75 -2.99 -34.01
C GLU A 287 -17.82 -1.76 -33.86
N LEU A 288 -18.26 -0.59 -34.32
CA LEU A 288 -17.51 0.67 -34.26
C LEU A 288 -17.93 1.47 -33.02
N VAL A 289 -17.20 1.30 -31.91
CA VAL A 289 -17.52 1.89 -30.62
C VAL A 289 -16.87 3.27 -30.47
N ASN A 290 -17.58 4.25 -29.90
CA ASN A 290 -16.95 5.48 -29.42
C ASN A 290 -16.22 5.19 -28.09
N LEU A 291 -14.92 4.95 -28.14
CA LEU A 291 -14.09 4.62 -26.99
C LEU A 291 -14.07 5.74 -25.94
N ALA A 292 -14.25 6.99 -26.36
CA ALA A 292 -14.36 8.12 -25.44
C ALA A 292 -15.62 8.05 -24.56
N ALA A 293 -16.71 7.41 -25.01
CA ALA A 293 -17.90 7.23 -24.18
C ALA A 293 -17.70 6.23 -23.02
N LEU A 294 -16.64 5.39 -23.08
CA LEU A 294 -16.36 4.38 -22.06
C LEU A 294 -15.68 4.97 -20.81
N LYS A 295 -14.86 6.02 -20.97
CA LYS A 295 -14.04 6.58 -19.89
C LYS A 295 -13.69 8.05 -20.14
N LYS A 296 -13.68 8.85 -19.09
CA LYS A 296 -13.23 10.25 -19.12
C LYS A 296 -11.71 10.31 -19.33
N PRO A 297 -11.17 11.31 -20.05
CA PRO A 297 -9.74 11.41 -20.27
C PRO A 297 -8.98 11.95 -19.05
N TYR A 298 -7.71 11.57 -18.94
CA TYR A 298 -6.75 12.18 -18.03
C TYR A 298 -6.36 13.60 -18.51
N PHE A 299 -6.19 14.53 -17.56
CA PHE A 299 -5.79 15.92 -17.81
C PHE A 299 -4.48 16.22 -17.08
N TYR A 300 -3.38 16.37 -17.82
CA TYR A 300 -2.07 16.66 -17.24
C TYR A 300 -1.90 18.18 -17.03
N GLY A 301 -1.90 18.59 -15.76
CA GLY A 301 -1.81 19.98 -15.33
C GLY A 301 -2.83 20.30 -14.23
N LYS A 302 -3.56 21.41 -14.37
CA LYS A 302 -4.71 21.81 -13.53
C LYS A 302 -5.90 20.88 -13.76
N ALA A 303 -6.82 20.85 -12.81
CA ALA A 303 -8.11 20.21 -12.98
C ALA A 303 -8.92 20.97 -14.05
N PRO A 304 -9.61 20.27 -14.96
CA PRO A 304 -10.45 20.90 -15.97
C PRO A 304 -11.71 21.53 -15.37
N SER A 305 -12.16 22.64 -15.95
CA SER A 305 -13.50 23.16 -15.68
C SER A 305 -14.52 22.40 -16.54
N ASN A 306 -15.64 21.97 -15.95
CA ASN A 306 -16.74 21.26 -16.64
C ASN A 306 -16.31 19.94 -17.35
N PRO A 307 -15.69 18.97 -16.65
CA PRO A 307 -15.13 17.74 -17.26
C PRO A 307 -16.14 16.80 -17.90
N ASP A 308 -17.44 16.96 -17.60
CA ASP A 308 -18.46 15.99 -18.00
C ASP A 308 -18.97 16.22 -19.43
N ALA A 309 -18.76 17.42 -20.00
CA ALA A 309 -19.25 17.78 -21.32
C ALA A 309 -18.55 17.04 -22.47
N ILE A 310 -17.21 16.91 -22.40
CA ILE A 310 -16.34 16.38 -23.47
C ILE A 310 -16.62 14.93 -23.92
N ASN A 311 -17.47 14.21 -23.18
CA ASN A 311 -17.86 12.83 -23.46
C ASN A 311 -19.39 12.65 -23.32
N ASP A 312 -20.17 13.74 -23.40
CA ASP A 312 -21.63 13.72 -23.17
C ASP A 312 -22.46 13.34 -24.42
N GLY A 313 -21.78 13.13 -25.54
CA GLY A 313 -22.34 12.73 -26.83
C GLY A 313 -22.74 13.91 -27.73
N LYS A 314 -22.53 15.17 -27.33
CA LYS A 314 -23.06 16.35 -28.03
C LYS A 314 -21.98 17.33 -28.48
N PHE A 315 -21.94 17.57 -29.79
CA PHE A 315 -21.16 18.65 -30.40
C PHE A 315 -21.80 20.05 -30.22
N ASP A 316 -22.34 20.36 -29.03
CA ASP A 316 -22.97 21.64 -28.70
C ASP A 316 -21.96 22.66 -28.10
N ASP A 317 -22.41 23.75 -27.49
CA ASP A 317 -21.54 24.80 -26.94
C ASP A 317 -21.30 24.73 -25.41
N ASN A 318 -21.59 23.57 -24.83
CA ASN A 318 -21.12 23.15 -23.51
C ASN A 318 -19.67 22.64 -23.64
N TYR A 319 -18.68 23.40 -23.17
CA TYR A 319 -17.26 23.02 -23.30
C TYR A 319 -16.64 22.64 -21.97
N THR A 320 -15.93 21.51 -21.95
CA THR A 320 -14.85 21.25 -21.00
C THR A 320 -13.66 22.16 -21.30
N THR A 321 -13.02 22.70 -20.27
CA THR A 321 -11.90 23.62 -20.40
C THR A 321 -10.63 23.00 -19.81
N GLN A 322 -9.63 22.75 -20.67
CA GLN A 322 -8.28 22.38 -20.28
C GLN A 322 -7.58 23.64 -19.73
N GLU A 323 -7.73 23.81 -18.43
CA GLU A 323 -7.34 24.97 -17.62
C GLU A 323 -5.84 25.33 -17.65
N SER A 324 -4.98 24.43 -18.13
CA SER A 324 -3.53 24.61 -18.29
C SER A 324 -3.15 24.98 -19.72
N THR A 325 -2.20 25.90 -19.85
CA THR A 325 -1.77 26.46 -21.15
C THR A 325 -0.35 26.04 -21.53
N GLY A 326 -0.05 26.09 -22.84
CA GLY A 326 1.27 25.79 -23.39
C GLY A 326 1.51 24.30 -23.70
N ASN A 327 2.54 24.01 -24.50
CA ASN A 327 2.84 22.67 -25.06
C ASN A 327 3.06 21.55 -24.01
N ALA A 328 3.21 21.88 -22.73
CA ALA A 328 3.41 20.90 -21.66
C ALA A 328 2.10 20.34 -21.09
N ALA A 329 0.95 20.96 -21.38
CA ALA A 329 -0.36 20.50 -20.96
C ALA A 329 -1.05 19.74 -22.08
N TYR A 330 -1.59 18.56 -21.76
CA TYR A 330 -2.29 17.70 -22.70
C TYR A 330 -3.47 16.99 -22.03
N LEU A 331 -4.35 16.49 -22.88
CA LEU A 331 -5.46 15.62 -22.55
C LEU A 331 -5.16 14.24 -23.14
N GLN A 332 -5.42 13.16 -22.40
CA GLN A 332 -5.12 11.80 -22.86
C GLN A 332 -6.23 10.81 -22.48
N TYR A 333 -6.69 10.04 -23.47
CA TYR A 333 -7.43 8.82 -23.22
C TYR A 333 -6.48 7.65 -22.99
N GLU A 334 -6.86 6.76 -22.08
CA GLU A 334 -6.06 5.63 -21.60
C GLU A 334 -7.01 4.45 -21.48
N PHE A 335 -6.67 3.33 -22.14
CA PHE A 335 -7.53 2.16 -22.21
C PHE A 335 -6.78 0.88 -21.77
N LYS A 336 -7.51 -0.07 -21.16
CA LYS A 336 -6.94 -1.36 -20.72
C LYS A 336 -6.57 -2.26 -21.89
N ASN A 337 -7.26 -2.13 -23.01
CA ASN A 337 -6.99 -2.87 -24.26
C ASN A 337 -6.40 -1.96 -25.36
N ILE A 338 -5.79 -2.59 -26.37
CA ILE A 338 -5.36 -1.91 -27.60
C ILE A 338 -6.50 -1.99 -28.62
N TYR A 339 -6.91 -0.86 -29.17
CA TYR A 339 -7.96 -0.75 -30.17
C TYR A 339 -7.40 -0.31 -31.52
N THR A 340 -8.02 -0.77 -32.61
CA THR A 340 -7.78 -0.19 -33.95
C THR A 340 -8.65 1.05 -34.09
N ILE A 341 -8.03 2.21 -34.32
CA ILE A 341 -8.74 3.48 -34.44
C ILE A 341 -9.02 3.77 -35.91
N GLU A 342 -10.28 4.08 -36.21
CA GLU A 342 -10.79 4.28 -37.59
C GLU A 342 -11.02 5.77 -37.87
N GLU A 343 -11.53 6.53 -36.90
CA GLU A 343 -11.84 7.95 -37.03
C GLU A 343 -11.77 8.64 -35.65
N ILE A 344 -11.33 9.90 -35.62
CA ILE A 344 -11.44 10.75 -34.44
C ILE A 344 -12.20 12.03 -34.82
N LYS A 345 -13.21 12.42 -34.04
CA LYS A 345 -13.89 13.72 -34.17
C LYS A 345 -13.68 14.55 -32.91
N VAL A 346 -13.43 15.85 -33.08
CA VAL A 346 -13.29 16.79 -31.96
C VAL A 346 -13.90 18.14 -32.31
N LYS A 347 -14.78 18.66 -31.43
CA LYS A 347 -15.22 20.06 -31.51
C LYS A 347 -14.41 20.92 -30.54
N LEU A 348 -13.61 21.82 -31.09
CA LEU A 348 -12.89 22.86 -30.35
C LEU A 348 -13.75 24.14 -30.30
N SER A 349 -13.49 25.01 -29.32
CA SER A 349 -14.11 26.34 -29.32
C SER A 349 -13.53 27.24 -30.43
N PRO A 350 -14.29 28.20 -30.98
CA PRO A 350 -13.82 29.02 -32.10
C PRO A 350 -12.54 29.84 -31.81
N GLY A 351 -11.73 30.04 -32.85
CA GLY A 351 -10.47 30.80 -32.82
C GLY A 351 -9.27 30.00 -33.36
N ASP A 352 -8.07 30.57 -33.27
CA ASP A 352 -6.86 29.97 -33.84
C ASP A 352 -6.01 29.21 -32.81
N TYR A 353 -5.40 28.14 -33.28
CA TYR A 353 -4.63 27.15 -32.55
C TYR A 353 -3.26 26.94 -33.21
N ARG A 354 -2.24 26.65 -32.43
CA ARG A 354 -0.90 26.27 -32.88
C ARG A 354 -0.50 24.93 -32.28
N ASN A 355 0.27 24.18 -33.06
CA ASN A 355 0.76 22.85 -32.71
C ASN A 355 -0.37 21.90 -32.25
N PHE A 356 -1.60 22.05 -32.77
CA PHE A 356 -2.69 21.17 -32.37
C PHE A 356 -2.43 19.77 -32.94
N ARG A 357 -2.20 18.80 -32.06
CA ARG A 357 -1.81 17.43 -32.40
C ARG A 357 -2.77 16.43 -31.81
N VAL A 358 -3.00 15.36 -32.59
CA VAL A 358 -3.52 14.10 -32.07
C VAL A 358 -2.49 13.02 -32.34
N ASP A 359 -2.09 12.37 -31.27
CA ASP A 359 -1.01 11.38 -31.22
C ASP A 359 -1.54 10.06 -30.65
N LEU A 360 -1.17 8.95 -31.29
CA LEU A 360 -1.53 7.60 -30.86
C LEU A 360 -0.30 6.84 -30.35
N ASP A 361 -0.48 6.00 -29.35
CA ASP A 361 0.54 5.02 -28.93
C ASP A 361 -0.16 3.74 -28.46
N ASP A 362 0.37 2.56 -28.79
CA ASP A 362 -0.18 1.24 -28.41
C ASP A 362 0.68 0.47 -27.40
N ASP A 363 1.94 0.87 -27.22
CA ASP A 363 2.81 0.37 -26.15
C ASP A 363 2.69 1.27 -24.91
N TYR A 364 2.89 0.68 -23.74
CA TYR A 364 3.02 1.38 -22.47
C TYR A 364 4.46 1.91 -22.22
N ASN A 365 5.46 1.37 -22.90
CA ASN A 365 6.86 1.72 -22.63
C ASN A 365 7.22 3.16 -23.05
N ALA A 366 7.65 3.96 -22.06
CA ALA A 366 8.07 5.35 -22.21
C ALA A 366 9.33 5.60 -23.10
N GLY A 367 9.79 4.58 -23.84
CA GLY A 367 10.79 4.69 -24.89
C GLY A 367 10.20 4.80 -26.31
N ASN A 368 8.93 4.44 -26.50
CA ASN A 368 8.27 4.53 -27.81
C ASN A 368 7.81 5.97 -28.10
N ALA A 369 7.73 6.29 -29.39
CA ALA A 369 7.43 7.62 -29.87
C ALA A 369 6.00 7.69 -30.40
N TYR A 370 5.08 8.19 -29.56
CA TYR A 370 3.75 8.71 -29.90
C TYR A 370 3.62 9.11 -31.38
N LYS A 371 2.88 8.30 -32.14
CA LYS A 371 2.66 8.44 -33.58
C LYS A 371 1.64 9.54 -33.84
N THR A 372 2.10 10.69 -34.31
CA THR A 372 1.23 11.78 -34.76
C THR A 372 0.37 11.35 -35.94
N VAL A 373 -0.95 11.33 -35.75
CA VAL A 373 -1.93 11.12 -36.83
C VAL A 373 -2.53 12.43 -37.33
N TYR A 374 -2.48 13.49 -36.53
CA TYR A 374 -2.87 14.84 -36.94
C TYR A 374 -1.90 15.89 -36.40
N SER A 375 -1.57 16.91 -37.20
CA SER A 375 -0.78 18.07 -36.78
C SER A 375 -1.21 19.35 -37.51
N GLY A 376 -1.86 20.26 -36.79
CA GLY A 376 -2.25 21.60 -37.23
C GLY A 376 -1.31 22.66 -36.66
N SER A 377 -0.28 23.05 -37.42
CA SER A 377 0.71 24.05 -36.99
C SER A 377 0.12 25.45 -36.79
N ASN A 378 -0.84 25.83 -37.64
CA ASN A 378 -1.71 26.99 -37.50
C ASN A 378 -3.12 26.56 -37.96
N LEU A 379 -4.02 26.30 -37.03
CA LEU A 379 -5.36 25.75 -37.26
C LEU A 379 -6.40 26.77 -36.78
N SER A 380 -7.21 27.30 -37.68
CA SER A 380 -8.34 28.19 -37.35
C SER A 380 -9.63 27.38 -37.31
N ILE A 381 -10.40 27.52 -36.23
CA ILE A 381 -11.68 26.82 -36.00
C ILE A 381 -12.83 27.84 -36.02
N GLY A 382 -13.84 27.59 -36.86
CA GLY A 382 -15.06 28.40 -36.98
C GLY A 382 -16.14 28.07 -35.95
N GLU A 383 -17.24 28.82 -35.99
CA GLU A 383 -18.43 28.52 -35.17
C GLU A 383 -19.10 27.22 -35.63
N GLY A 384 -19.36 26.31 -34.68
CA GLY A 384 -19.98 25.01 -34.94
C GLY A 384 -19.09 23.97 -35.66
N GLU A 385 -17.83 24.27 -35.93
CA GLU A 385 -16.93 23.37 -36.68
C GLU A 385 -16.53 22.12 -35.88
N ILE A 386 -16.68 20.95 -36.48
CA ILE A 386 -16.25 19.65 -35.94
C ILE A 386 -15.07 19.15 -36.77
N LEU A 387 -13.87 19.15 -36.18
CA LEU A 387 -12.67 18.64 -36.82
C LEU A 387 -12.75 17.11 -36.89
N THR A 388 -12.95 16.58 -38.09
CA THR A 388 -12.87 15.13 -38.36
C THR A 388 -11.46 14.79 -38.81
N ILE A 389 -10.78 13.93 -38.04
CA ILE A 389 -9.40 13.53 -38.21
C ILE A 389 -9.35 12.17 -38.89
N ALA A 390 -8.81 12.14 -40.11
CA ALA A 390 -8.53 10.91 -40.84
C ALA A 390 -7.36 10.16 -40.18
N VAL A 391 -7.65 8.99 -39.61
CA VAL A 391 -6.65 8.12 -39.00
C VAL A 391 -6.11 7.15 -40.06
N PRO A 392 -4.79 6.91 -40.16
CA PRO A 392 -4.25 5.94 -41.12
C PRO A 392 -4.77 4.53 -40.81
N LYS A 393 -5.38 3.86 -41.81
CA LYS A 393 -6.02 2.55 -41.68
C LYS A 393 -5.13 1.55 -40.92
N GLY A 394 -5.71 0.89 -39.91
CA GLY A 394 -5.01 -0.09 -39.09
C GLY A 394 -4.07 0.53 -38.04
N SER A 395 -4.16 1.83 -37.76
CA SER A 395 -3.46 2.42 -36.62
C SER A 395 -4.06 1.91 -35.32
N LYS A 396 -3.24 1.23 -34.52
CA LYS A 396 -3.56 0.82 -33.15
C LYS A 396 -3.38 1.99 -32.18
N ALA A 397 -4.12 1.97 -31.08
CA ALA A 397 -3.91 2.84 -29.93
C ALA A 397 -4.39 2.17 -28.64
N ARG A 398 -3.58 2.34 -27.60
CA ARG A 398 -3.93 2.24 -26.17
C ARG A 398 -4.11 3.64 -25.57
N TYR A 399 -3.37 4.61 -26.12
CA TYR A 399 -3.40 6.01 -25.73
C TYR A 399 -3.79 6.89 -26.90
N VAL A 400 -4.67 7.87 -26.65
CA VAL A 400 -5.02 8.92 -27.62
C VAL A 400 -4.81 10.27 -26.95
N ARG A 401 -3.72 10.96 -27.32
CA ARG A 401 -3.30 12.22 -26.72
C ARG A 401 -3.64 13.40 -27.61
N PHE A 402 -4.23 14.43 -27.01
CA PHE A 402 -4.57 15.71 -27.60
C PHE A 402 -3.70 16.81 -26.97
N THR A 403 -2.95 17.54 -27.79
CA THR A 403 -2.07 18.64 -27.36
C THR A 403 -2.28 19.86 -28.24
N GLY A 404 -2.16 21.08 -27.71
CA GLY A 404 -2.20 22.30 -28.54
C GLY A 404 -2.17 23.59 -27.72
N VAL A 405 -2.05 24.74 -28.40
CA VAL A 405 -2.00 26.07 -27.76
C VAL A 405 -2.79 27.09 -28.58
N ARG A 406 -3.79 27.76 -28.00
CA ARG A 406 -4.49 28.87 -28.67
C ARG A 406 -3.55 30.05 -28.93
N THR A 407 -3.75 30.76 -30.05
CA THR A 407 -2.97 31.98 -30.39
C THR A 407 -3.23 33.11 -29.41
N ASP A 408 -4.48 33.24 -28.93
CA ASP A 408 -4.94 34.22 -27.95
C ASP A 408 -4.54 33.90 -26.49
N ALA A 409 -3.71 32.88 -26.28
CA ALA A 409 -3.21 32.39 -25.00
C ALA A 409 -4.29 31.96 -23.98
N LYS A 410 -5.55 31.78 -24.40
CA LYS A 410 -6.61 31.23 -23.55
C LYS A 410 -6.47 29.70 -23.37
N PRO A 411 -7.03 29.14 -22.28
CA PRO A 411 -7.23 27.70 -22.13
C PRO A 411 -7.82 27.01 -23.37
N LEU A 412 -7.42 25.76 -23.61
CA LEU A 412 -8.05 24.93 -24.64
C LEU A 412 -9.45 24.53 -24.17
N ARG A 413 -10.40 24.45 -25.10
CA ARG A 413 -11.79 24.09 -24.80
C ARG A 413 -12.29 23.11 -25.85
N TYR A 414 -12.88 22.01 -25.38
CA TYR A 414 -13.41 20.90 -26.17
C TYR A 414 -14.89 20.74 -25.78
N SER A 415 -15.81 20.61 -26.75
CA SER A 415 -17.21 20.32 -26.43
C SER A 415 -17.46 18.82 -26.31
N GLU A 416 -16.92 18.05 -27.24
CA GLU A 416 -17.05 16.60 -27.36
C GLU A 416 -15.82 16.06 -28.12
N ILE A 417 -15.33 14.91 -27.69
CA ILE A 417 -14.34 14.09 -28.41
C ILE A 417 -14.97 12.71 -28.66
N GLN A 418 -14.94 12.27 -29.91
CA GLN A 418 -15.31 10.90 -30.29
C GLN A 418 -14.10 10.18 -30.86
N ILE A 419 -13.82 8.98 -30.37
CA ILE A 419 -12.73 8.12 -30.80
C ILE A 419 -13.38 6.83 -31.28
N MET A 420 -13.63 6.74 -32.59
CA MET A 420 -14.31 5.60 -33.19
C MET A 420 -13.29 4.51 -33.46
N GLY A 421 -13.43 3.37 -32.76
CA GLY A 421 -12.48 2.26 -32.85
C GLY A 421 -13.14 0.89 -32.72
N ARG A 422 -12.32 -0.14 -32.97
CA ARG A 422 -12.70 -1.56 -32.88
C ARG A 422 -11.65 -2.33 -32.08
N GLY A 423 -12.10 -3.30 -31.29
CA GLY A 423 -11.23 -4.15 -30.48
C GLY A 423 -12.07 -4.96 -29.50
N LYS A 424 -11.42 -5.78 -28.68
CA LYS A 424 -12.11 -6.48 -27.60
C LYS A 424 -12.61 -5.46 -26.58
N SER A 425 -13.92 -5.32 -26.47
CA SER A 425 -14.54 -4.49 -25.44
C SER A 425 -14.17 -5.04 -24.07
N TYR A 426 -13.53 -4.23 -23.24
CA TYR A 426 -13.36 -4.49 -21.81
C TYR A 426 -14.25 -3.50 -21.05
N ASP A 427 -14.97 -3.99 -20.03
CA ASP A 427 -15.72 -3.11 -19.13
C ASP A 427 -14.76 -2.36 -18.18
N GLU A 428 -14.29 -1.19 -18.64
CA GLU A 428 -13.47 -0.24 -17.90
C GLU A 428 -14.10 0.22 -16.55
N SER A 429 -15.36 -0.13 -16.28
CA SER A 429 -16.07 0.16 -15.02
C SER A 429 -16.02 -0.97 -13.98
N THR A 430 -15.60 -2.19 -14.33
CA THR A 430 -15.49 -3.33 -13.41
C THR A 430 -14.05 -3.50 -12.88
N PRO A 431 -13.78 -3.16 -11.59
CA PRO A 431 -12.49 -3.38 -10.96
C PRO A 431 -12.34 -4.83 -10.47
N GLU A 432 -11.39 -5.54 -11.05
CA GLU A 432 -11.05 -6.94 -10.74
C GLU A 432 -10.15 -7.04 -9.48
N TYR A 433 -10.70 -6.71 -8.31
CA TYR A 433 -10.00 -6.92 -7.03
C TYR A 433 -10.33 -8.29 -6.43
N VAL A 434 -9.32 -9.17 -6.40
CA VAL A 434 -9.34 -10.42 -5.64
C VAL A 434 -8.23 -10.34 -4.59
N PRO A 435 -8.52 -10.42 -3.28
CA PRO A 435 -7.48 -10.30 -2.25
C PRO A 435 -6.43 -11.41 -2.38
N PRO A 436 -5.15 -11.12 -2.11
CA PRO A 436 -4.08 -12.10 -2.26
C PRO A 436 -4.24 -13.21 -1.22
N LYS A 437 -3.93 -14.45 -1.62
CA LYS A 437 -3.96 -15.59 -0.70
C LYS A 437 -2.91 -15.41 0.40
N SER A 438 -3.38 -15.11 1.59
CA SER A 438 -2.58 -14.86 2.79
C SER A 438 -3.02 -15.78 3.93
N GLU A 439 -2.12 -16.02 4.89
CA GLU A 439 -2.49 -16.60 6.20
C GLU A 439 -3.01 -15.54 7.20
N TYR A 440 -2.93 -14.26 6.84
CA TYR A 440 -3.54 -13.15 7.57
C TYR A 440 -4.91 -12.85 6.94
N ASP A 441 -5.88 -13.70 7.27
CA ASP A 441 -7.25 -13.71 6.74
C ASP A 441 -8.28 -13.08 7.68
N THR A 442 -7.96 -12.97 8.98
CA THR A 442 -8.90 -12.59 10.03
C THR A 442 -8.84 -11.08 10.24
N LEU A 443 -9.92 -10.37 9.89
CA LEU A 443 -10.02 -8.92 10.09
C LEU A 443 -9.97 -8.59 11.59
N VAL A 444 -9.02 -7.75 12.01
CA VAL A 444 -8.83 -7.34 13.42
C VAL A 444 -9.08 -5.85 13.67
N TRP A 445 -9.02 -5.02 12.62
CA TRP A 445 -9.30 -3.59 12.69
C TRP A 445 -9.65 -3.05 11.30
N SER A 446 -10.51 -2.04 11.24
CA SER A 446 -10.77 -1.31 9.99
C SER A 446 -11.29 0.09 10.25
N ASP A 447 -11.19 0.94 9.23
CA ASP A 447 -12.12 2.05 9.05
C ASP A 447 -12.71 2.03 7.64
N GLU A 448 -14.04 2.11 7.61
CA GLU A 448 -14.86 2.06 6.39
C GLU A 448 -15.41 3.45 6.03
N PHE A 449 -14.98 4.49 6.77
CA PHE A 449 -15.28 5.92 6.55
C PHE A 449 -16.77 6.28 6.34
N ASN A 450 -17.68 5.42 6.80
CA ASN A 450 -19.13 5.54 6.60
C ASN A 450 -19.84 6.54 7.54
N GLY A 451 -19.17 7.07 8.55
CA GLY A 451 -19.74 8.07 9.47
C GLY A 451 -19.95 9.46 8.84
N GLU A 452 -20.43 10.42 9.63
CA GLU A 452 -20.58 11.83 9.19
C GLU A 452 -19.30 12.66 9.39
N LYS A 453 -18.33 12.12 10.12
CA LYS A 453 -17.01 12.70 10.38
C LYS A 453 -16.00 11.58 10.62
N VAL A 454 -14.71 11.92 10.58
CA VAL A 454 -13.63 11.01 10.96
C VAL A 454 -13.80 10.53 12.40
N ASP A 455 -13.56 9.25 12.63
CA ASP A 455 -13.58 8.66 13.97
C ASP A 455 -12.28 9.01 14.72
N GLU A 456 -12.34 10.06 15.53
CA GLU A 456 -11.22 10.50 16.36
C GLU A 456 -10.95 9.55 17.56
N ASN A 457 -11.65 8.41 17.69
CA ASN A 457 -11.19 7.31 18.55
C ASN A 457 -10.17 6.40 17.83
N LYS A 458 -10.17 6.39 16.48
CA LYS A 458 -9.21 5.66 15.64
C LYS A 458 -8.05 6.54 15.16
N TRP A 459 -8.31 7.80 14.85
CA TRP A 459 -7.36 8.70 14.18
C TRP A 459 -7.00 9.92 15.02
N GLN A 460 -5.71 10.25 15.08
CA GLN A 460 -5.24 11.60 15.35
C GLN A 460 -5.27 12.38 14.03
N ILE A 461 -5.86 13.58 14.03
CA ILE A 461 -5.78 14.51 12.90
C ILE A 461 -4.68 15.52 13.23
N ILE A 462 -3.67 15.63 12.38
CA ILE A 462 -2.56 16.55 12.60
C ILE A 462 -2.98 17.95 12.13
N ASP A 463 -2.94 18.90 13.06
CA ASP A 463 -3.47 20.25 12.93
C ASP A 463 -2.36 21.26 13.20
N GLY A 464 -2.31 22.37 12.46
CA GLY A 464 -1.30 23.42 12.58
C GLY A 464 0.14 23.07 12.15
N MET A 465 0.46 21.81 11.83
CA MET A 465 1.83 21.38 11.52
C MET A 465 2.30 21.78 10.13
N TRP A 466 3.37 22.57 10.04
CA TRP A 466 4.05 22.84 8.78
C TRP A 466 4.92 21.65 8.32
N ASN A 467 4.76 21.24 7.06
CA ASN A 467 5.67 20.35 6.34
C ASN A 467 5.85 20.84 4.88
N HIS A 468 7.07 20.84 4.37
CA HIS A 468 7.38 21.25 2.99
C HIS A 468 6.77 22.61 2.57
N ALA A 469 5.83 22.67 1.62
CA ALA A 469 5.14 23.89 1.21
C ALA A 469 3.72 24.04 1.81
N ALA A 470 3.30 23.13 2.70
CA ALA A 470 1.95 23.07 3.26
C ALA A 470 1.87 23.10 4.79
N ILE A 471 0.76 23.60 5.32
CA ILE A 471 0.34 23.34 6.72
C ILE A 471 -0.73 22.25 6.72
N TYR A 472 -0.49 21.17 7.47
CA TYR A 472 -1.49 20.17 7.79
C TYR A 472 -2.54 20.77 8.72
N ASN A 473 -3.81 20.56 8.41
CA ASN A 473 -4.90 21.12 9.18
C ASN A 473 -6.15 20.24 9.18
N ARG A 474 -6.95 20.36 10.24
CA ARG A 474 -8.23 19.66 10.40
C ARG A 474 -9.25 20.01 9.33
N GLY A 475 -9.25 21.24 8.82
CA GLY A 475 -10.16 21.69 7.76
C GLY A 475 -9.94 21.04 6.39
N ALA A 476 -8.78 20.41 6.16
CA ALA A 476 -8.50 19.61 4.97
C ALA A 476 -8.96 18.15 5.09
N VAL A 477 -9.45 17.72 6.26
CA VAL A 477 -9.80 16.32 6.56
C VAL A 477 -11.31 16.21 6.79
N SER A 478 -11.99 15.43 5.96
CA SER A 478 -13.46 15.32 6.01
C SER A 478 -13.96 13.95 5.55
N ILE A 479 -15.23 13.64 5.81
CA ILE A 479 -15.92 12.54 5.13
C ILE A 479 -16.73 13.14 3.98
N LYS A 480 -16.55 12.59 2.79
CA LYS A 480 -17.23 12.99 1.56
C LYS A 480 -18.23 11.90 1.15
N LYS A 481 -19.50 12.27 0.99
CA LYS A 481 -20.56 11.41 0.47
C LYS A 481 -20.69 11.56 -1.04
N ASP A 482 -21.03 10.48 -1.74
CA ASP A 482 -21.17 10.40 -3.20
C ASP A 482 -22.25 9.37 -3.56
N GLY A 483 -23.52 9.81 -3.56
CA GLY A 483 -24.66 8.90 -3.49
C GLY A 483 -24.62 8.09 -2.19
N ASP A 484 -24.77 6.77 -2.29
CA ASP A 484 -24.65 5.83 -1.17
C ASP A 484 -23.20 5.56 -0.72
N LYS A 485 -22.20 6.12 -1.41
CA LYS A 485 -20.77 5.90 -1.12
C LYS A 485 -20.23 6.95 -0.15
N SER A 486 -19.21 6.57 0.62
CA SER A 486 -18.59 7.40 1.66
C SER A 486 -17.08 7.24 1.58
N TYR A 487 -16.33 8.35 1.59
CA TYR A 487 -14.87 8.34 1.54
C TYR A 487 -14.29 9.30 2.58
N LEU A 488 -13.14 8.97 3.17
CA LEU A 488 -12.24 9.97 3.74
C LEU A 488 -11.67 10.82 2.60
N SER A 489 -11.80 12.14 2.71
CA SER A 489 -11.17 13.12 1.80
C SER A 489 -10.07 13.88 2.54
N ILE A 490 -8.88 13.87 1.95
CA ILE A 490 -7.71 14.67 2.33
C ILE A 490 -7.49 15.71 1.22
N ARG A 491 -7.76 16.98 1.52
CA ARG A 491 -7.83 18.06 0.53
C ARG A 491 -6.60 18.97 0.57
N THR A 492 -5.95 19.14 -0.58
CA THR A 492 -4.84 20.08 -0.76
C THR A 492 -5.32 21.34 -1.49
N THR A 493 -5.10 22.52 -0.91
CA THR A 493 -5.58 23.83 -1.41
C THR A 493 -4.51 24.92 -1.32
N ASN A 494 -4.39 25.78 -2.34
CA ASN A 494 -3.49 26.93 -2.35
C ASN A 494 -4.16 28.22 -1.84
N HIS A 495 -3.60 28.85 -0.82
CA HIS A 495 -4.08 30.11 -0.22
C HIS A 495 -3.43 31.36 -0.84
N ASN A 496 -2.58 31.18 -1.86
CA ASN A 496 -1.86 32.19 -2.63
C ASN A 496 -0.72 32.92 -1.90
N THR A 497 -0.82 33.14 -0.59
CA THR A 497 0.26 33.69 0.24
C THR A 497 0.33 32.98 1.59
N LYS A 498 1.49 33.08 2.25
CA LYS A 498 1.72 32.59 3.61
C LYS A 498 0.77 33.23 4.63
N GLU A 499 0.50 34.53 4.48
CA GLU A 499 -0.33 35.30 5.41
C GLU A 499 -1.81 34.89 5.31
N ASN A 500 -2.29 34.61 4.10
CA ASN A 500 -3.62 34.04 3.88
C ASN A 500 -3.71 32.63 4.45
N LEU A 501 -2.69 31.79 4.23
CA LEU A 501 -2.64 30.43 4.76
C LEU A 501 -2.73 30.42 6.29
N ILE A 502 -1.85 31.14 6.98
CA ILE A 502 -1.82 31.20 8.46
C ILE A 502 -3.15 31.76 8.99
N LYS A 503 -3.78 32.71 8.29
CA LYS A 503 -5.11 33.24 8.65
C LYS A 503 -6.23 32.22 8.45
N ALA A 504 -6.12 31.31 7.47
CA ALA A 504 -7.15 30.34 7.13
C ALA A 504 -7.08 29.06 7.98
N VAL A 505 -5.87 28.56 8.28
CA VAL A 505 -5.68 27.25 8.95
C VAL A 505 -4.86 27.31 10.24
N GLY A 506 -4.35 28.48 10.63
CA GLY A 506 -3.43 28.62 11.77
C GLY A 506 -2.00 28.17 11.47
N LEU A 507 -1.18 28.10 12.52
CA LEU A 507 0.19 27.58 12.51
C LEU A 507 0.63 27.26 13.93
N ASP A 508 1.09 26.04 14.17
CA ASP A 508 1.82 25.69 15.38
C ASP A 508 3.28 26.18 15.29
N ARG A 509 3.73 26.90 16.32
CA ARG A 509 5.10 27.44 16.40
C ARG A 509 5.99 26.55 17.26
N TYR A 510 6.54 25.51 16.64
CA TYR A 510 7.47 24.56 17.27
C TYR A 510 8.83 25.15 17.65
N ASN A 511 9.17 26.30 17.06
CA ASN A 511 10.38 27.08 17.33
C ASN A 511 10.20 28.51 16.76
N ASN A 512 11.21 29.37 16.91
CA ASN A 512 11.16 30.78 16.47
C ASN A 512 11.49 31.01 14.98
N THR A 513 11.55 29.96 14.15
CA THR A 513 11.81 30.09 12.69
C THR A 513 10.62 30.75 11.98
N GLU A 514 10.89 31.64 11.03
CA GLU A 514 9.86 32.17 10.13
C GLU A 514 9.58 31.16 9.00
N LEU A 515 8.31 30.89 8.71
CA LEU A 515 7.95 30.06 7.54
C LEU A 515 8.49 30.67 6.24
N PRO A 516 9.14 29.86 5.36
CA PRO A 516 9.54 30.30 4.03
C PRO A 516 8.37 30.88 3.21
N GLN A 517 8.64 31.86 2.36
CA GLN A 517 7.61 32.54 1.55
C GLN A 517 6.89 31.61 0.54
N LYS A 518 7.45 30.44 0.25
CA LYS A 518 6.85 29.39 -0.59
C LYS A 518 5.76 28.56 0.12
N VAL A 519 5.61 28.68 1.44
CA VAL A 519 4.61 27.94 2.22
C VAL A 519 3.25 28.63 2.07
N THR A 520 2.50 28.26 1.03
CA THR A 520 1.19 28.85 0.69
C THR A 520 0.04 27.85 0.63
N TRP A 521 0.29 26.57 0.92
CA TRP A 521 -0.69 25.50 0.79
C TRP A 521 -1.21 25.02 2.15
N SER A 522 -2.42 24.48 2.16
CA SER A 522 -2.92 23.65 3.24
C SER A 522 -3.15 22.23 2.75
N SER A 523 -2.90 21.23 3.58
CA SER A 523 -3.30 19.84 3.31
C SER A 523 -3.73 19.13 4.60
N GLY A 524 -3.93 17.81 4.56
CA GLY A 524 -4.33 16.98 5.69
C GLY A 524 -3.39 15.80 5.94
N ARG A 525 -3.30 15.39 7.20
CA ARG A 525 -2.61 14.20 7.68
C ARG A 525 -3.41 13.58 8.82
N LEU A 526 -3.61 12.27 8.76
CA LEU A 526 -4.18 11.45 9.82
C LEU A 526 -3.18 10.36 10.18
N GLU A 527 -3.09 10.02 11.46
CA GLU A 527 -2.31 8.88 11.92
C GLU A 527 -3.04 8.15 13.05
N SER A 528 -2.94 6.83 13.08
CA SER A 528 -3.53 6.01 14.15
C SER A 528 -2.61 5.85 15.36
N LYS A 529 -1.50 6.61 15.40
CA LYS A 529 -0.57 6.70 16.54
C LYS A 529 -1.34 6.88 17.84
N ASP A 530 -1.01 6.06 18.83
CA ASP A 530 -1.60 6.10 20.17
C ASP A 530 -3.12 5.81 20.22
N LYS A 531 -3.65 5.19 19.16
CA LYS A 531 -5.05 4.72 19.06
C LYS A 531 -5.15 3.29 18.53
N TYR A 532 -4.38 2.95 17.50
CA TYR A 532 -4.23 1.59 17.00
C TYR A 532 -2.79 1.33 16.55
N SER A 533 -2.33 0.09 16.72
CA SER A 533 -1.09 -0.43 16.17
C SER A 533 -1.18 -1.95 16.07
N PHE A 534 -0.43 -2.55 15.18
CA PHE A 534 -0.33 -4.01 15.07
C PHE A 534 1.12 -4.44 14.81
N GLN A 535 1.42 -5.71 15.07
CA GLN A 535 2.71 -6.31 14.75
C GLN A 535 2.49 -7.58 13.92
N PHE A 536 2.98 -7.54 12.67
CA PHE A 536 2.78 -8.55 11.62
C PHE A 536 1.30 -8.78 11.24
N GLY A 537 1.03 -8.89 9.94
CA GLY A 537 -0.33 -8.94 9.41
C GLY A 537 -0.37 -8.59 7.92
N ARG A 538 -1.59 -8.54 7.37
CA ARG A 538 -1.85 -7.91 6.08
C ARG A 538 -2.65 -6.63 6.27
N ILE A 539 -2.18 -5.52 5.73
CA ILE A 539 -2.89 -4.24 5.66
C ILE A 539 -3.28 -3.98 4.21
N ALA A 540 -4.52 -3.54 3.99
CA ALA A 540 -5.07 -3.21 2.68
C ALA A 540 -5.82 -1.87 2.76
N VAL A 541 -5.59 -0.99 1.80
CA VAL A 541 -6.18 0.36 1.74
C VAL A 541 -6.70 0.63 0.34
N ARG A 542 -8.01 0.85 0.21
CA ARG A 542 -8.62 1.22 -1.07
C ARG A 542 -8.69 2.73 -1.22
N ALA A 543 -7.96 3.28 -2.19
CA ALA A 543 -7.79 4.72 -2.34
C ALA A 543 -7.64 5.16 -3.80
N LYS A 544 -7.96 6.43 -4.06
CA LYS A 544 -7.69 7.13 -5.32
C LYS A 544 -6.86 8.38 -5.02
N VAL A 545 -5.62 8.38 -5.48
CA VAL A 545 -4.64 9.46 -5.28
C VAL A 545 -5.03 10.76 -5.99
N ASN A 546 -4.68 11.90 -5.40
CA ASN A 546 -4.59 13.15 -6.15
C ASN A 546 -3.21 13.27 -6.83
N ASP A 547 -3.22 13.87 -8.01
CA ASP A 547 -2.06 14.07 -8.87
C ASP A 547 -1.77 15.55 -9.10
N SER A 548 -0.95 15.83 -10.12
CA SER A 548 -0.40 17.13 -10.51
C SER A 548 0.94 17.48 -9.83
N LYS A 549 1.71 18.36 -10.47
CA LYS A 549 3.12 18.57 -10.14
C LYS A 549 3.29 19.08 -8.71
N GLY A 550 4.13 18.40 -7.91
CA GLY A 550 4.40 18.78 -6.52
C GLY A 550 3.33 18.33 -5.52
N ILE A 551 2.43 17.42 -5.89
CA ILE A 551 1.42 16.79 -5.03
C ILE A 551 1.87 15.36 -4.72
N TRP A 552 1.88 14.97 -3.44
CA TRP A 552 2.43 13.69 -2.97
C TRP A 552 1.54 13.04 -1.90
N PRO A 553 0.46 12.34 -2.28
CA PRO A 553 -0.29 11.50 -1.35
C PRO A 553 0.52 10.26 -0.97
N ALA A 554 0.35 9.82 0.28
CA ALA A 554 1.06 8.68 0.83
C ALA A 554 0.18 7.83 1.75
N ILE A 555 0.39 6.51 1.69
CA ILE A 555 -0.10 5.49 2.61
C ILE A 555 1.13 4.83 3.20
N TRP A 556 1.41 5.05 4.48
CA TRP A 556 2.61 4.53 5.12
C TRP A 556 2.35 4.10 6.55
N MET A 557 3.28 3.32 7.11
CA MET A 557 3.27 2.91 8.50
C MET A 557 4.59 3.25 9.16
N LEU A 558 4.54 3.63 10.43
CA LEU A 558 5.71 3.93 11.25
C LEU A 558 5.63 3.16 12.57
N ALA A 559 6.78 2.79 13.14
CA ALA A 559 6.83 2.14 14.45
C ALA A 559 6.17 3.00 15.55
N GLN A 560 5.32 2.39 16.38
CA GLN A 560 4.62 3.01 17.52
C GLN A 560 5.58 3.57 18.58
N ASP A 561 6.81 3.04 18.65
CA ASP A 561 7.90 3.53 19.50
C ASP A 561 8.92 4.41 18.75
N GLU A 562 8.67 4.74 17.47
CA GLU A 562 9.42 5.66 16.57
C GLU A 562 10.95 5.59 16.75
N THR A 563 11.51 4.39 16.65
CA THR A 563 12.89 4.09 17.09
C THR A 563 13.99 4.57 16.14
N GLY A 564 13.65 4.80 14.88
CA GLY A 564 14.59 5.04 13.80
C GLY A 564 13.83 5.34 12.52
N HIS A 565 14.42 4.98 11.39
CA HIS A 565 13.78 5.08 10.08
C HIS A 565 12.99 3.80 9.80
N ASP A 566 12.12 3.44 10.74
CA ASP A 566 11.48 2.13 10.83
C ASP A 566 10.06 2.21 10.27
N GLU A 567 9.96 2.09 8.95
CA GLU A 567 8.94 2.74 8.13
C GLU A 567 8.61 1.86 6.89
N ILE A 568 7.31 1.66 6.61
CA ILE A 568 6.79 0.84 5.51
C ILE A 568 5.84 1.70 4.68
N ASP A 569 6.23 2.00 3.45
CA ASP A 569 5.47 2.80 2.52
C ASP A 569 4.66 1.87 1.61
N ILE A 570 3.37 1.75 1.93
CA ILE A 570 2.39 0.95 1.18
C ILE A 570 2.12 1.62 -0.18
N LEU A 571 2.14 2.96 -0.20
CA LEU A 571 2.07 3.78 -1.39
C LEU A 571 2.77 5.14 -1.14
N GLU A 572 3.68 5.50 -2.03
CA GLU A 572 4.07 6.88 -2.31
C GLU A 572 3.70 7.19 -3.77
N TYR A 573 3.07 8.33 -4.05
CA TYR A 573 2.74 8.72 -5.43
C TYR A 573 3.21 10.15 -5.72
N LEU A 574 3.87 10.35 -6.85
CA LEU A 574 4.45 11.63 -7.23
C LEU A 574 3.65 12.22 -8.40
N GLY A 575 2.80 13.22 -8.14
CA GLY A 575 1.79 13.70 -9.09
C GLY A 575 2.29 14.29 -10.43
N GLN A 576 3.60 14.43 -10.64
CA GLN A 576 4.21 14.73 -11.94
C GLN A 576 4.51 13.49 -12.82
N ASN A 577 4.50 12.28 -12.25
CA ASN A 577 4.73 11.01 -12.95
C ASN A 577 3.48 10.11 -12.80
N PRO A 578 2.35 10.41 -13.48
CA PRO A 578 1.04 9.87 -13.09
C PRO A 578 0.90 8.34 -13.20
N TRP A 579 1.77 7.68 -13.97
CA TRP A 579 1.81 6.24 -14.19
C TRP A 579 2.74 5.47 -13.24
N GLU A 580 3.46 6.17 -12.35
CA GLU A 580 4.42 5.60 -11.41
C GLU A 580 3.97 5.80 -9.96
N ALA A 581 3.55 4.70 -9.33
CA ALA A 581 3.40 4.60 -7.88
C ALA A 581 4.69 3.98 -7.30
N TRP A 582 4.98 4.21 -6.03
CA TRP A 582 6.17 3.67 -5.38
C TRP A 582 5.81 2.92 -4.11
N THR A 583 6.59 1.88 -3.84
CA THR A 583 6.47 1.04 -2.65
C THR A 583 7.85 0.92 -2.02
N THR A 584 8.00 1.32 -0.76
CA THR A 584 9.32 1.49 -0.13
C THR A 584 9.36 0.80 1.25
N ASN A 585 10.47 0.12 1.53
CA ASN A 585 10.86 -0.25 2.89
C ASN A 585 11.99 0.67 3.35
N HIS A 586 11.76 1.42 4.41
CA HIS A 586 12.75 2.26 5.06
C HIS A 586 13.23 1.56 6.34
N PHE A 587 14.54 1.56 6.62
CA PHE A 587 15.07 0.85 7.80
C PHE A 587 16.37 1.41 8.36
N GLY A 588 16.57 1.22 9.67
CA GLY A 588 17.80 1.54 10.40
C GLY A 588 17.80 2.93 11.03
N ILE A 589 18.81 3.24 11.86
CA ILE A 589 18.82 4.45 12.67
C ILE A 589 19.36 5.63 11.85
N LEU A 590 18.61 6.75 11.84
CA LEU A 590 18.77 7.95 11.01
C LEU A 590 20.23 8.38 10.74
N ALA A 591 21.06 8.52 11.79
CA ALA A 591 22.45 8.97 11.67
C ALA A 591 23.48 7.84 11.43
N LYS A 592 23.10 6.57 11.62
CA LYS A 592 24.04 5.45 11.78
C LYS A 592 24.07 4.58 10.52
N ASN A 593 22.98 3.87 10.27
CA ASN A 593 22.88 2.76 9.32
C ASN A 593 21.59 2.78 8.46
N LYS A 594 20.87 3.92 8.44
CA LYS A 594 19.70 4.20 7.60
C LYS A 594 19.93 3.80 6.13
N GLU A 595 19.05 2.98 5.59
CA GLU A 595 18.94 2.59 4.19
C GLU A 595 17.46 2.47 3.76
N SER A 596 17.23 2.22 2.47
CA SER A 596 15.90 2.05 1.88
C SER A 596 15.92 0.90 0.88
N HIS A 597 14.77 0.29 0.60
CA HIS A 597 14.59 -0.71 -0.46
C HIS A 597 13.17 -0.60 -1.02
N GLY A 598 13.04 0.02 -2.19
CA GLY A 598 11.76 0.28 -2.86
C GLY A 598 11.92 0.34 -4.38
N VAL A 599 10.80 0.43 -5.10
CA VAL A 599 10.73 0.33 -6.57
C VAL A 599 9.60 1.20 -7.16
N PRO A 600 9.77 1.72 -8.40
CA PRO A 600 8.68 2.30 -9.18
C PRO A 600 7.80 1.21 -9.77
N ILE A 601 6.50 1.33 -9.55
CA ILE A 601 5.46 0.41 -9.96
C ILE A 601 4.58 1.09 -11.00
N LYS A 602 4.39 0.37 -12.10
CA LYS A 602 4.01 0.94 -13.39
C LYS A 602 2.65 0.44 -13.85
N HIS A 603 1.76 1.37 -14.18
CA HIS A 603 0.39 1.08 -14.58
C HIS A 603 0.04 1.80 -15.88
N TYR A 604 -0.82 1.17 -16.70
CA TYR A 604 -1.13 1.63 -18.05
C TYR A 604 -1.79 3.01 -18.04
N GLU A 605 -2.72 3.25 -17.12
CA GLU A 605 -3.33 4.56 -16.89
C GLU A 605 -2.85 5.22 -15.61
N ALA A 606 -3.04 6.53 -15.52
CA ALA A 606 -2.65 7.32 -14.38
C ALA A 606 -3.38 6.87 -13.10
N TRP A 607 -2.64 6.59 -12.02
CA TRP A 607 -3.17 6.05 -10.74
C TRP A 607 -4.24 6.92 -10.06
N SER A 608 -4.38 8.18 -10.49
CA SER A 608 -5.41 9.12 -10.02
C SER A 608 -6.76 9.01 -10.75
N GLN A 609 -6.88 8.17 -11.79
CA GLN A 609 -8.13 7.96 -12.52
C GLN A 609 -9.15 7.15 -11.70
N GLN A 610 -8.72 6.04 -11.10
CA GLN A 610 -9.58 5.06 -10.42
C GLN A 610 -9.17 4.80 -8.95
N PHE A 611 -10.01 4.07 -8.23
CA PHE A 611 -9.70 3.58 -6.88
C PHE A 611 -9.02 2.23 -6.96
N HIS A 612 -7.78 2.16 -6.49
CA HIS A 612 -6.98 0.93 -6.40
C HIS A 612 -6.88 0.46 -4.95
N VAL A 613 -6.60 -0.83 -4.73
CA VAL A 613 -6.30 -1.39 -3.41
C VAL A 613 -4.79 -1.56 -3.26
N TYR A 614 -4.18 -0.79 -2.38
CA TYR A 614 -2.74 -0.87 -2.07
C TYR A 614 -2.57 -1.70 -0.79
N GLU A 615 -1.73 -2.73 -0.82
CA GLU A 615 -1.60 -3.69 0.27
C GLU A 615 -0.15 -4.02 0.64
N VAL A 616 0.06 -4.38 1.91
CA VAL A 616 1.28 -5.02 2.40
C VAL A 616 0.95 -6.26 3.21
N GLU A 617 1.59 -7.39 2.90
CA GLU A 617 1.76 -8.53 3.82
C GLU A 617 3.11 -8.37 4.54
N TRP A 618 3.07 -8.12 5.84
CA TRP A 618 4.24 -7.89 6.70
C TRP A 618 4.39 -9.06 7.66
N THR A 619 5.53 -9.76 7.56
CA THR A 619 5.90 -10.91 8.39
C THR A 619 7.23 -10.65 9.09
N PRO A 620 7.63 -11.46 10.09
CA PRO A 620 8.96 -11.36 10.72
C PRO A 620 10.13 -11.57 9.73
N ASP A 621 9.88 -12.18 8.57
CA ASP A 621 10.90 -12.66 7.65
C ASP A 621 10.87 -12.02 6.25
N VAL A 622 9.78 -11.35 5.87
CA VAL A 622 9.63 -10.66 4.59
C VAL A 622 8.46 -9.69 4.67
N ILE A 623 8.60 -8.55 4.00
CA ILE A 623 7.50 -7.63 3.70
C ILE A 623 7.23 -7.74 2.19
N LYS A 624 5.97 -7.90 1.79
CA LYS A 624 5.52 -8.03 0.39
C LYS A 624 4.45 -6.97 0.11
N TRP A 625 4.48 -6.37 -1.07
CA TRP A 625 3.50 -5.40 -1.54
C TRP A 625 2.63 -6.03 -2.63
N TYR A 626 1.35 -5.66 -2.63
CA TYR A 626 0.39 -6.00 -3.66
C TYR A 626 -0.38 -4.74 -4.05
N ILE A 627 -0.79 -4.64 -5.32
CA ILE A 627 -1.75 -3.62 -5.77
C ILE A 627 -2.84 -4.33 -6.57
N ASP A 628 -4.09 -4.04 -6.23
CA ASP A 628 -5.30 -4.73 -6.71
C ASP A 628 -5.19 -6.27 -6.58
N GLY A 629 -4.62 -6.72 -5.46
CA GLY A 629 -4.37 -8.13 -5.14
C GLY A 629 -3.21 -8.80 -5.90
N LYS A 630 -2.65 -8.14 -6.91
CA LYS A 630 -1.52 -8.64 -7.72
C LYS A 630 -0.22 -8.34 -6.97
N PHE A 631 0.66 -9.33 -6.83
CA PHE A 631 1.96 -9.10 -6.18
C PHE A 631 2.77 -8.08 -6.99
N VAL A 632 3.44 -7.19 -6.29
CA VAL A 632 4.20 -6.07 -6.86
C VAL A 632 5.68 -6.13 -6.49
N PHE A 633 6.01 -6.34 -5.21
CA PHE A 633 7.39 -6.23 -4.71
C PHE A 633 7.59 -6.97 -3.38
N GLN A 634 8.84 -7.31 -3.02
CA GLN A 634 9.18 -7.72 -1.65
C GLN A 634 10.57 -7.27 -1.20
N THR A 635 10.78 -7.20 0.11
CA THR A 635 12.10 -6.90 0.70
C THR A 635 13.13 -7.97 0.40
N GLN A 636 14.28 -7.55 -0.15
CA GLN A 636 15.44 -8.43 -0.44
C GLN A 636 16.68 -8.06 0.40
N ARG A 637 16.60 -7.03 1.24
CA ARG A 637 17.67 -6.59 2.17
C ARG A 637 17.09 -5.94 3.43
N GLY A 638 17.95 -5.68 4.43
CA GLY A 638 17.61 -4.96 5.67
C GLY A 638 17.44 -5.83 6.92
N LYS A 639 17.43 -7.17 6.79
CA LYS A 639 17.36 -8.09 7.95
C LYS A 639 18.49 -7.87 8.97
N ASP A 640 19.66 -7.42 8.51
CA ASP A 640 20.83 -7.08 9.32
C ASP A 640 20.65 -5.78 10.15
N ARG A 641 19.54 -5.04 9.97
CA ARG A 641 19.35 -3.67 10.48
C ARG A 641 17.93 -3.37 10.96
N ASP A 642 17.23 -4.37 11.48
CA ASP A 642 15.83 -4.29 11.94
C ASP A 642 14.81 -4.01 10.82
N GLY A 643 15.20 -4.11 9.54
CA GLY A 643 14.35 -3.73 8.40
C GLY A 643 13.21 -4.69 8.04
N MET A 644 12.92 -5.69 8.86
CA MET A 644 11.63 -6.42 8.84
C MET A 644 10.63 -5.84 9.86
N HIS A 645 11.02 -4.78 10.58
CA HIS A 645 10.30 -4.06 11.61
C HIS A 645 9.81 -4.95 12.75
N THR A 646 10.62 -5.06 13.80
CA THR A 646 10.33 -5.96 14.93
C THR A 646 9.63 -5.29 16.12
N ARG A 647 8.86 -4.22 15.86
CA ARG A 647 8.02 -3.47 16.82
C ARG A 647 6.64 -3.20 16.19
N PRO A 648 5.59 -2.96 16.98
CA PRO A 648 4.28 -2.58 16.42
C PRO A 648 4.34 -1.31 15.58
N MET A 649 3.52 -1.23 14.53
CA MET A 649 3.42 -0.08 13.64
C MET A 649 1.99 0.43 13.52
N PHE A 650 1.84 1.72 13.22
CA PHE A 650 0.54 2.38 13.01
C PHE A 650 0.46 2.97 11.58
N PRO A 651 -0.67 2.83 10.86
CA PRO A 651 -0.88 3.51 9.59
C PRO A 651 -1.08 5.03 9.70
N ILE A 652 -0.58 5.72 8.67
CA ILE A 652 -0.61 7.16 8.41
C ILE A 652 -1.20 7.36 6.99
N LEU A 653 -2.09 8.34 6.86
CA LEU A 653 -2.71 8.77 5.60
C LEU A 653 -2.52 10.28 5.43
N GLU A 654 -1.87 10.75 4.38
CA GLU A 654 -1.61 12.19 4.19
C GLU A 654 -1.47 12.61 2.72
N THR A 655 -1.34 13.92 2.51
CA THR A 655 -0.80 14.46 1.25
C THR A 655 0.24 15.54 1.54
N GLN A 656 1.48 15.26 1.16
CA GLN A 656 2.58 16.22 1.20
C GLN A 656 2.54 17.12 -0.06
N VAL A 657 3.11 18.32 0.03
CA VAL A 657 3.01 19.34 -1.02
C VAL A 657 4.32 20.11 -1.15
N GLY A 658 4.90 20.10 -2.36
CA GLY A 658 6.17 20.76 -2.69
C GLY A 658 7.39 20.13 -2.01
N ASP A 659 8.59 20.65 -2.35
CA ASP A 659 9.88 20.25 -1.77
C ASP A 659 10.13 18.72 -1.74
N GLY A 660 11.06 18.27 -0.89
CA GLY A 660 11.31 16.85 -0.65
C GLY A 660 11.69 16.09 -1.91
N TRP A 661 11.09 14.91 -2.08
CA TRP A 661 11.29 14.06 -3.25
C TRP A 661 10.36 14.42 -4.42
N VAL A 662 9.14 14.88 -4.13
CA VAL A 662 8.18 15.32 -5.16
C VAL A 662 8.64 16.61 -5.87
N GLY A 663 9.45 17.44 -5.22
CA GLY A 663 9.98 18.68 -5.77
C GLY A 663 8.97 19.83 -5.80
N ASP A 664 9.40 20.97 -6.32
CA ASP A 664 8.60 22.21 -6.35
C ASP A 664 7.26 22.06 -7.08
N VAL A 665 6.18 22.55 -6.46
CA VAL A 665 4.95 22.92 -7.16
C VAL A 665 5.24 23.95 -8.26
N ASP A 666 4.41 24.03 -9.29
CA ASP A 666 4.45 25.16 -10.22
C ASP A 666 3.88 26.42 -9.57
N TYR A 667 4.77 27.29 -9.07
CA TYR A 667 4.40 28.60 -8.51
C TYR A 667 3.77 29.56 -9.54
N ASN A 668 3.88 29.28 -10.86
CA ASN A 668 3.11 30.00 -11.89
C ASN A 668 1.66 29.50 -11.98
N LYS A 669 1.30 28.45 -11.24
CA LYS A 669 -0.05 27.89 -11.10
C LYS A 669 -0.65 27.34 -12.41
N ASN A 670 0.17 27.06 -13.41
CA ASN A 670 -0.25 26.51 -14.70
C ASN A 670 -0.22 24.98 -14.72
N MET A 671 0.72 24.33 -14.04
CA MET A 671 0.90 22.86 -14.05
C MET A 671 0.62 22.16 -12.71
N THR A 672 0.21 22.88 -11.67
CA THR A 672 -0.22 22.29 -10.37
C THR A 672 -1.71 22.55 -10.13
N LYS A 673 -2.46 21.51 -9.74
CA LYS A 673 -3.86 21.60 -9.27
C LYS A 673 -3.93 22.50 -8.02
N GLN A 674 -4.61 23.64 -8.13
CA GLN A 674 -4.71 24.63 -7.04
C GLN A 674 -5.67 24.19 -5.91
N ASP A 675 -6.50 23.20 -6.21
CA ASP A 675 -7.31 22.45 -5.27
C ASP A 675 -7.38 20.99 -5.76
N SER A 676 -7.29 20.01 -4.86
CA SER A 676 -7.36 18.57 -5.18
C SER A 676 -7.69 17.73 -3.94
N GLU A 677 -8.28 16.56 -4.12
CA GLU A 677 -8.67 15.65 -3.04
C GLU A 677 -8.07 14.26 -3.24
N TYR A 678 -7.33 13.78 -2.25
CA TYR A 678 -6.96 12.38 -2.08
C TYR A 678 -8.12 11.66 -1.36
N LEU A 679 -8.66 10.59 -1.96
CA LEU A 679 -9.85 9.89 -1.46
C LEU A 679 -9.52 8.47 -1.01
N ILE A 680 -10.00 8.07 0.18
CA ILE A 680 -9.84 6.73 0.74
C ILE A 680 -11.22 6.14 1.08
N ASP A 681 -11.51 4.97 0.53
CA ASP A 681 -12.79 4.25 0.64
C ASP A 681 -12.83 3.39 1.92
N TRP A 682 -11.76 2.63 2.17
CA TRP A 682 -11.56 1.90 3.42
C TRP A 682 -10.08 1.58 3.66
N ILE A 683 -9.76 1.31 4.93
CA ILE A 683 -8.52 0.68 5.38
C ILE A 683 -8.87 -0.50 6.28
N ARG A 684 -8.27 -1.66 6.02
CA ARG A 684 -8.53 -2.92 6.71
C ARG A 684 -7.23 -3.62 7.08
N VAL A 685 -7.14 -4.08 8.32
CA VAL A 685 -5.98 -4.80 8.86
C VAL A 685 -6.40 -6.20 9.29
N TYR A 686 -5.67 -7.19 8.81
CA TYR A 686 -5.89 -8.61 9.00
C TYR A 686 -4.70 -9.22 9.73
N GLN A 687 -4.97 -10.14 10.64
CA GLN A 687 -3.97 -10.95 11.35
C GLN A 687 -4.38 -12.43 11.31
N LYS A 688 -3.62 -13.33 11.95
CA LYS A 688 -4.04 -14.72 12.12
C LYS A 688 -5.07 -14.81 13.25
N ALA A 689 -6.02 -15.75 13.15
CA ALA A 689 -7.00 -15.99 14.22
C ALA A 689 -6.30 -16.28 15.56
N GLY A 690 -6.53 -15.42 16.57
CA GLY A 690 -5.93 -15.54 17.90
C GLY A 690 -4.49 -15.03 18.04
N GLN A 691 -3.94 -14.33 17.02
CA GLN A 691 -2.65 -13.64 17.10
C GLN A 691 -2.66 -12.54 18.19
N GLU A 692 -1.49 -12.26 18.75
CA GLU A 692 -1.30 -11.25 19.78
C GLU A 692 -1.62 -9.83 19.31
N LYS A 693 -2.28 -9.07 20.21
CA LYS A 693 -2.65 -7.67 20.03
C LYS A 693 -1.57 -6.75 20.59
N THR A 694 -1.46 -5.55 20.02
CA THR A 694 -0.66 -4.48 20.61
C THR A 694 -1.45 -3.75 21.69
N TYR A 695 -0.81 -3.48 22.82
CA TYR A 695 -1.33 -2.62 23.88
C TYR A 695 -0.30 -1.56 24.24
N PHE A 696 -0.69 -0.35 24.62
CA PHE A 696 0.25 0.71 24.98
C PHE A 696 -0.24 1.60 26.14
N ASP A 697 0.73 2.22 26.81
CA ASP A 697 0.52 3.23 27.84
C ASP A 697 1.42 4.43 27.55
N ASN A 698 0.81 5.59 27.32
CA ASN A 698 1.49 6.87 27.09
C ASN A 698 1.78 7.62 28.41
N LEU A 699 1.58 6.97 29.56
CA LEU A 699 1.81 7.48 30.91
C LEU A 699 0.99 8.74 31.26
N ASP A 700 -0.05 9.02 30.49
CA ASP A 700 -1.11 9.98 30.74
C ASP A 700 -2.21 9.38 31.66
N ASP A 701 -3.27 10.14 31.93
CA ASP A 701 -4.46 9.69 32.65
C ASP A 701 -5.61 9.27 31.70
N THR A 702 -5.30 8.91 30.45
CA THR A 702 -6.29 8.44 29.47
C THR A 702 -6.90 7.10 29.91
N PRO A 703 -8.25 6.93 29.92
CA PRO A 703 -8.88 5.67 30.32
C PRO A 703 -8.42 4.46 29.48
N ALA A 704 -8.32 3.29 30.12
CA ALA A 704 -8.03 2.04 29.44
C ALA A 704 -9.14 1.65 28.45
N ASN A 705 -8.76 0.97 27.36
CA ASN A 705 -9.66 0.49 26.31
C ASN A 705 -9.05 -0.75 25.61
N ASP A 706 -9.56 -1.12 24.42
CA ASP A 706 -9.11 -2.28 23.65
C ASP A 706 -7.61 -2.27 23.29
N TYR A 707 -6.95 -1.11 23.30
CA TYR A 707 -5.52 -0.95 23.02
C TYR A 707 -4.76 -0.16 24.11
N VAL A 708 -5.42 0.73 24.87
CA VAL A 708 -4.80 1.47 25.98
C VAL A 708 -4.80 0.63 27.25
N ILE A 709 -3.62 0.39 27.82
CA ILE A 709 -3.43 -0.30 29.11
C ILE A 709 -2.84 0.65 30.16
N LYS A 710 -3.03 0.34 31.44
CA LYS A 710 -2.51 1.11 32.59
C LYS A 710 -1.87 0.18 33.63
N PRO A 711 -0.95 0.68 34.46
CA PRO A 711 -0.36 -0.09 35.56
C PRO A 711 -1.43 -0.33 36.64
N SER A 712 -1.60 -1.57 37.08
CA SER A 712 -2.46 -1.89 38.23
C SER A 712 -1.86 -1.41 39.55
N ARG A 713 -0.54 -1.16 39.61
CA ARG A 713 0.09 -0.55 40.79
C ARG A 713 1.28 0.35 40.41
N LYS A 714 1.36 1.52 41.03
CA LYS A 714 2.53 2.42 41.02
C LYS A 714 3.26 2.26 42.37
N LEU A 715 4.58 2.14 42.37
CA LEU A 715 5.43 2.04 43.57
C LEU A 715 6.36 3.26 43.67
N GLY A 716 6.70 3.64 44.91
CA GLY A 716 7.57 4.78 45.20
C GLY A 716 6.93 6.13 44.89
N GLN A 717 7.77 7.12 44.56
CA GLN A 717 7.35 8.47 44.17
C GLN A 717 7.69 8.68 42.69
N LEU A 718 6.65 8.60 41.85
CA LEU A 718 6.72 8.91 40.42
C LEU A 718 6.05 10.26 40.17
N THR A 719 6.75 11.16 39.49
CA THR A 719 6.28 12.52 39.17
C THR A 719 6.02 12.62 37.67
N ALA A 720 4.83 13.10 37.31
CA ALA A 720 4.44 13.35 35.93
C ALA A 720 5.01 14.66 35.37
N VAL A 721 5.26 14.67 34.07
CA VAL A 721 5.91 15.76 33.34
C VAL A 721 5.06 16.19 32.16
N SER A 722 4.01 16.95 32.44
CA SER A 722 3.42 17.87 31.47
C SER A 722 4.25 19.17 31.43
N HIS A 723 4.21 19.90 30.31
CA HIS A 723 5.02 21.10 30.08
C HIS A 723 4.21 22.38 29.80
N GLY A 724 2.88 22.33 29.88
CA GLY A 724 2.07 23.54 30.01
C GLY A 724 0.58 23.30 30.24
N GLN A 725 -0.17 24.40 30.20
CA GLN A 725 -1.62 24.45 30.35
C GLN A 725 -2.34 24.34 28.99
N ALA A 726 -1.69 24.74 27.90
CA ALA A 726 -2.22 24.63 26.54
C ALA A 726 -1.59 23.45 25.75
N PRO A 727 -2.32 22.85 24.79
CA PRO A 727 -1.80 21.75 23.96
C PRO A 727 -0.53 22.09 23.16
N HIS A 728 -0.26 23.37 22.89
CA HIS A 728 0.97 23.79 22.21
C HIS A 728 2.19 23.97 23.13
N GLU A 729 1.98 24.02 24.45
CA GLU A 729 3.03 24.15 25.47
C GLU A 729 3.54 22.78 25.95
N ASN A 730 2.69 21.75 25.94
CA ASN A 730 3.06 20.36 26.26
C ASN A 730 4.01 19.69 25.24
N LYS A 731 4.46 20.43 24.22
CA LYS A 731 5.17 19.92 23.05
C LYS A 731 6.67 19.73 23.33
N ASN A 732 7.01 18.57 23.90
CA ASN A 732 8.36 18.01 23.88
C ASN A 732 8.75 17.63 22.44
N ASN A 733 9.07 18.62 21.61
CA ASN A 733 9.35 18.46 20.19
C ASN A 733 10.64 17.65 19.96
N PHE A 734 10.50 16.34 19.79
CA PHE A 734 11.51 15.52 19.13
C PHE A 734 11.32 15.67 17.61
N TYR A 735 12.35 16.12 16.89
CA TYR A 735 12.28 16.36 15.45
C TYR A 735 12.72 15.13 14.67
N TYR A 736 11.79 14.21 14.40
CA TYR A 736 12.06 13.07 13.52
C TYR A 736 11.94 13.47 12.04
N GLY A 737 13.03 13.34 11.28
CA GLY A 737 13.05 13.70 9.85
C GLY A 737 12.81 15.19 9.56
N GLY A 738 12.90 16.05 10.58
CA GLY A 738 12.49 17.47 10.51
C GLY A 738 11.02 17.73 10.89
N GLN A 739 10.20 16.67 11.07
CA GLN A 739 8.84 16.78 11.58
C GLN A 739 8.83 16.72 13.11
N PRO A 740 8.15 17.65 13.81
CA PRO A 740 8.01 17.61 15.27
C PRO A 740 7.04 16.51 15.70
N ARG A 741 7.46 15.67 16.66
CA ARG A 741 6.63 14.61 17.26
C ARG A 741 6.16 14.99 18.66
N TYR A 742 4.98 14.48 19.04
CA TYR A 742 4.34 14.76 20.32
C TYR A 742 4.45 13.59 21.28
N GLU A 743 4.94 13.91 22.48
CA GLU A 743 4.89 13.07 23.67
C GLU A 743 4.20 13.88 24.78
N THR A 744 2.99 13.47 25.16
CA THR A 744 2.06 14.28 25.96
C THR A 744 2.23 14.12 27.47
N SER A 745 2.79 12.99 27.92
CA SER A 745 3.14 12.73 29.32
C SER A 745 4.44 11.94 29.39
N ARG A 746 5.17 12.11 30.50
CA ARG A 746 6.36 11.35 30.87
C ARG A 746 6.44 11.24 32.39
N LEU A 747 7.11 10.22 32.90
CA LEU A 747 7.33 10.00 34.34
C LEU A 747 8.82 10.02 34.67
N TYR A 748 9.19 10.60 35.82
CA TYR A 748 10.47 10.34 36.48
C TYR A 748 10.29 9.94 37.94
N ALA A 749 11.34 9.35 38.53
CA ALA A 749 11.34 8.88 39.92
C ALA A 749 12.07 9.87 40.86
N THR A 750 11.45 10.21 41.98
CA THR A 750 12.01 11.09 43.02
C THR A 750 12.31 10.38 44.34
N GLY A 751 11.67 9.23 44.59
CA GLY A 751 11.80 8.49 45.84
C GLY A 751 13.15 7.78 45.99
N GLN A 752 13.62 7.62 47.23
CA GLN A 752 14.86 6.89 47.54
C GLN A 752 14.70 5.36 47.61
N GLU A 753 13.45 4.87 47.64
CA GLU A 753 13.06 3.45 47.65
C GLU A 753 12.91 2.89 46.22
N GLU A 754 12.32 1.70 46.05
CA GLU A 754 12.01 1.17 44.71
C GLU A 754 10.83 1.95 44.10
N ASN A 755 11.12 2.71 43.03
CA ASN A 755 10.08 3.37 42.23
C ASN A 755 9.80 2.50 40.99
N ALA A 756 8.55 2.12 40.75
CA ALA A 756 8.22 1.17 39.70
C ALA A 756 6.77 1.29 39.21
N LEU A 757 6.52 0.77 38.00
CA LEU A 757 5.19 0.51 37.46
C LEU A 757 4.96 -1.00 37.37
N ILE A 758 3.85 -1.48 37.89
CA ILE A 758 3.40 -2.87 37.76
C ILE A 758 2.18 -2.89 36.85
N TYR A 759 2.30 -3.60 35.73
CA TYR A 759 1.23 -3.87 34.78
C TYR A 759 0.74 -5.31 34.95
N GLN A 760 -0.56 -5.52 34.81
CA GLN A 760 -1.18 -6.84 34.76
C GLN A 760 -1.54 -7.17 33.31
N VAL A 761 -0.77 -8.07 32.71
CA VAL A 761 -0.76 -8.39 31.27
C VAL A 761 -0.65 -9.90 31.11
N LYS A 762 -1.64 -10.52 30.46
CA LYS A 762 -1.68 -11.95 30.14
C LYS A 762 -0.71 -12.30 29.02
N ASP A 763 0.18 -13.26 29.25
CA ASP A 763 1.11 -13.85 28.27
C ASP A 763 1.66 -12.83 27.25
N PRO A 764 2.36 -11.77 27.70
CA PRO A 764 3.07 -10.87 26.79
C PRO A 764 4.22 -11.61 26.09
N GLN A 765 4.39 -11.38 24.79
CA GLN A 765 5.50 -11.90 23.97
C GLN A 765 6.67 -10.92 23.93
N SER A 766 6.36 -9.62 23.77
CA SER A 766 7.34 -8.53 23.81
C SER A 766 6.85 -7.33 24.62
N LEU A 767 7.81 -6.52 25.03
CA LEU A 767 7.63 -5.22 25.65
C LEU A 767 8.70 -4.26 25.12
N HIS A 768 8.30 -3.05 24.80
CA HIS A 768 9.15 -1.97 24.32
C HIS A 768 8.94 -0.75 25.23
N LEU A 769 10.02 -0.14 25.71
CA LEU A 769 9.97 1.07 26.53
C LEU A 769 10.62 2.22 25.77
N THR A 770 9.90 3.32 25.57
CA THR A 770 10.53 4.59 25.14
C THR A 770 10.95 5.38 26.38
N ALA A 771 12.25 5.69 26.48
CA ALA A 771 12.83 6.51 27.52
C ALA A 771 13.59 7.71 26.95
N TYR A 772 13.68 8.77 27.74
CA TYR A 772 14.36 10.01 27.43
C TYR A 772 15.44 10.31 28.47
N TYR A 773 16.68 10.44 27.98
CA TYR A 773 17.86 10.82 28.76
C TYR A 773 18.32 12.21 28.34
N LYS A 774 18.60 13.10 29.27
CA LYS A 774 19.03 14.48 28.95
C LYS A 774 20.26 14.54 28.05
N THR A 775 20.34 15.56 27.19
CA THR A 775 21.52 15.84 26.37
C THR A 775 22.57 16.65 27.15
N LEU A 776 23.87 16.43 26.90
CA LEU A 776 24.94 17.29 27.43
C LEU A 776 24.70 18.74 26.99
N GLU A 777 24.64 19.65 27.95
CA GLU A 777 24.17 21.02 27.72
C GLU A 777 25.14 21.87 26.87
N ASP A 778 26.40 21.46 26.78
CA ASP A 778 27.49 22.14 26.07
C ASP A 778 27.89 21.47 24.74
N TYR A 779 27.12 20.48 24.25
CA TYR A 779 27.44 19.72 23.04
C TYR A 779 26.36 19.78 21.96
N ALA A 780 26.73 20.25 20.77
CA ALA A 780 25.91 20.21 19.55
C ALA A 780 26.80 20.19 18.29
N VAL A 781 26.68 19.15 17.46
CA VAL A 781 27.43 19.02 16.19
C VAL A 781 26.45 18.76 15.04
N TYR A 782 26.63 19.41 13.90
CA TYR A 782 25.78 19.15 12.73
C TYR A 782 26.17 17.83 12.06
N ASN A 783 25.23 16.87 11.98
CA ASN A 783 25.43 15.58 11.34
C ASN A 783 24.80 15.55 9.95
N ASN A 784 25.65 15.56 8.92
CA ASN A 784 25.25 15.55 7.50
C ASN A 784 24.40 14.33 7.08
N LYS A 785 24.42 13.20 7.81
CA LYS A 785 23.59 12.02 7.52
C LYS A 785 22.15 12.15 8.01
N ALA A 786 21.95 12.91 9.09
CA ALA A 786 20.63 13.16 9.68
C ALA A 786 20.06 14.53 9.28
N TRP A 787 20.86 15.36 8.59
CA TRP A 787 20.59 16.77 8.25
C TRP A 787 20.22 17.66 9.45
N ALA A 788 20.60 17.23 10.65
CA ALA A 788 20.20 17.81 11.93
C ALA A 788 21.42 18.02 12.85
N LYS A 789 21.24 18.77 13.94
CA LYS A 789 22.23 18.83 15.02
C LYS A 789 22.09 17.61 15.93
N GLU A 790 23.16 16.83 16.04
CA GLU A 790 23.29 15.70 16.96
C GLU A 790 23.93 16.17 18.28
N GLY A 791 23.45 15.62 19.40
CA GLY A 791 23.97 15.86 20.74
C GLY A 791 24.71 14.66 21.32
N LYS A 792 24.78 14.61 22.65
CA LYS A 792 25.34 13.50 23.43
C LYS A 792 24.42 13.20 24.62
N SER A 793 24.10 11.92 24.86
CA SER A 793 23.27 11.50 26.00
C SER A 793 24.07 11.43 27.30
N VAL A 794 23.52 11.90 28.42
CA VAL A 794 24.11 11.70 29.76
C VAL A 794 24.34 10.21 30.08
N ARG A 795 23.52 9.30 29.53
CA ARG A 795 23.61 7.84 29.67
C ARG A 795 24.97 7.25 29.27
N LYS A 796 25.71 7.96 28.41
CA LYS A 796 27.02 7.57 27.85
C LYS A 796 28.19 8.39 28.39
N HIS A 797 27.96 9.25 29.38
CA HIS A 797 28.95 10.19 29.93
C HIS A 797 28.94 10.19 31.47
N LEU A 798 28.58 9.06 32.08
CA LEU A 798 28.53 8.89 33.53
C LEU A 798 29.93 8.81 34.15
N VAL A 799 30.06 9.24 35.40
CA VAL A 799 31.32 9.31 36.13
C VAL A 799 31.35 8.27 37.24
N GLY A 800 32.30 7.33 37.17
CA GLY A 800 32.53 6.33 38.23
C GLY A 800 31.56 5.15 38.25
N VAL A 801 30.63 5.09 37.30
CA VAL A 801 29.72 3.96 37.08
C VAL A 801 29.75 3.54 35.60
N ASN A 802 29.29 2.33 35.30
CA ASN A 802 29.26 1.80 33.93
C ASN A 802 28.18 2.48 33.07
N ASP A 803 28.39 2.46 31.75
CA ASP A 803 27.34 2.62 30.75
C ASP A 803 26.09 1.81 31.13
N GLY A 804 24.92 2.46 31.11
CA GLY A 804 23.65 1.80 31.46
C GLY A 804 23.38 1.61 32.98
N ALA A 805 24.21 2.18 33.87
CA ALA A 805 23.91 2.19 35.31
C ALA A 805 22.62 2.96 35.67
N ILE A 806 22.07 3.73 34.73
CA ILE A 806 20.79 4.45 34.83
C ILE A 806 19.71 3.89 33.88
N ASP A 807 19.79 2.60 33.54
CA ASP A 807 18.80 1.93 32.70
C ASP A 807 17.59 1.42 33.51
N PHE A 808 16.43 1.41 32.86
CA PHE A 808 15.23 0.76 33.38
C PHE A 808 15.43 -0.76 33.47
N THR A 809 14.94 -1.39 34.54
CA THR A 809 14.99 -2.86 34.68
C THR A 809 13.58 -3.45 34.67
N VAL A 810 13.36 -4.43 33.79
CA VAL A 810 12.10 -5.18 33.68
C VAL A 810 12.16 -6.51 34.43
N TYR A 811 11.07 -6.85 35.10
CA TYR A 811 10.82 -8.16 35.70
C TYR A 811 9.46 -8.70 35.24
N SER A 812 9.36 -10.02 35.08
CA SER A 812 8.09 -10.74 34.87
C SER A 812 7.70 -11.58 36.09
N SER A 813 6.42 -11.86 36.21
CA SER A 813 5.87 -12.71 37.26
C SER A 813 4.55 -13.38 36.82
N ALA A 814 4.34 -14.62 37.27
CA ALA A 814 3.08 -15.35 37.10
C ALA A 814 2.06 -15.03 38.20
N ASP A 815 2.51 -14.62 39.38
CA ASP A 815 1.73 -14.50 40.63
C ASP A 815 1.76 -13.09 41.27
N GLY A 816 2.51 -12.15 40.68
CA GLY A 816 2.71 -10.80 41.19
C GLY A 816 3.65 -10.70 42.41
N LYS A 817 4.24 -11.81 42.85
CA LYS A 817 5.02 -11.95 44.10
C LYS A 817 6.43 -12.44 43.82
N THR A 818 6.56 -13.43 42.94
CA THR A 818 7.80 -14.07 42.52
C THR A 818 8.28 -13.41 41.23
N TRP A 819 9.29 -12.55 41.33
CA TRP A 819 9.76 -11.70 40.23
C TRP A 819 11.04 -12.22 39.58
N ASN A 820 11.01 -12.42 38.27
CA ASN A 820 12.15 -12.88 37.46
C ASN A 820 12.64 -11.72 36.59
N LYS A 821 13.93 -11.34 36.67
CA LYS A 821 14.48 -10.29 35.80
C LYS A 821 14.44 -10.76 34.33
N GLU A 822 13.98 -9.89 33.44
CA GLU A 822 14.00 -10.14 31.99
C GLU A 822 15.30 -9.67 31.33
N THR A 823 15.59 -10.23 30.16
CA THR A 823 16.69 -9.79 29.31
C THR A 823 16.25 -8.59 28.48
N THR A 824 17.06 -7.53 28.46
CA THR A 824 16.73 -6.28 27.79
C THR A 824 17.82 -5.92 26.77
N SER A 825 17.41 -5.75 25.53
CA SER A 825 18.22 -5.16 24.46
C SER A 825 17.99 -3.64 24.44
N VAL A 826 19.02 -2.85 24.14
CA VAL A 826 18.91 -1.38 24.16
C VAL A 826 19.30 -0.79 22.82
N VAL A 827 18.39 0.01 22.26
CA VAL A 827 18.60 0.79 21.04
C VAL A 827 18.77 2.25 21.47
N ASP A 828 19.97 2.81 21.28
CA ASP A 828 20.16 4.26 21.36
C ASP A 828 19.77 4.86 20.01
N ASN A 829 18.73 5.71 19.98
CA ASN A 829 18.12 6.19 18.74
C ASN A 829 18.94 7.37 18.17
N PHE A 830 18.31 8.31 17.44
CA PHE A 830 18.96 9.59 17.14
C PHE A 830 19.00 10.47 18.39
N VAL A 831 20.14 11.14 18.62
CA VAL A 831 20.36 11.99 19.80
C VAL A 831 20.29 13.45 19.39
N GLU A 832 19.24 14.15 19.80
CA GLU A 832 19.09 15.59 19.52
C GLU A 832 20.18 16.42 20.21
N ALA A 833 20.42 17.63 19.69
CA ALA A 833 21.33 18.59 20.30
C ALA A 833 20.66 19.45 21.38
N THR A 834 21.47 19.89 22.35
CA THR A 834 21.06 20.75 23.47
C THR A 834 20.30 22.02 23.08
N PRO A 835 19.29 22.46 23.88
CA PRO A 835 18.72 21.77 25.05
C PRO A 835 17.61 20.78 24.65
N ALA A 836 17.86 19.47 24.78
CA ALA A 836 16.92 18.43 24.37
C ALA A 836 17.10 17.13 25.20
N TYR A 837 16.50 16.03 24.71
CA TYR A 837 16.66 14.69 25.26
C TYR A 837 17.06 13.68 24.18
N ALA A 838 17.99 12.79 24.51
CA ALA A 838 18.30 11.58 23.77
C ALA A 838 17.19 10.53 23.99
N ARG A 839 16.56 10.07 22.91
CA ARG A 839 15.62 8.93 22.95
C ARG A 839 16.40 7.62 22.95
N THR A 840 16.07 6.72 23.87
CA THR A 840 16.62 5.36 23.97
C THR A 840 15.45 4.40 24.15
N THR A 841 15.43 3.32 23.38
CA THR A 841 14.38 2.29 23.46
C THR A 841 14.92 1.00 24.06
N PHE A 842 14.16 0.42 24.98
CA PHE A 842 14.46 -0.85 25.62
C PHE A 842 13.52 -1.93 25.07
N ASP A 843 14.07 -2.88 24.32
CA ASP A 843 13.34 -4.03 23.79
C ASP A 843 13.50 -5.24 24.72
N ILE A 844 12.38 -5.84 25.12
CA ILE A 844 12.30 -7.11 25.83
C ILE A 844 11.50 -8.06 24.94
N ARG A 845 12.08 -9.20 24.57
CA ARG A 845 11.53 -10.12 23.56
C ARG A 845 11.61 -11.57 24.04
N GLY A 846 10.58 -12.36 23.78
CA GLY A 846 10.52 -13.75 24.27
C GLY A 846 10.31 -13.80 25.79
N ILE A 847 9.41 -12.96 26.31
CA ILE A 847 9.08 -12.92 27.73
C ILE A 847 8.56 -14.29 28.18
N ARG A 848 8.80 -14.65 29.45
CA ARG A 848 8.50 -15.98 29.99
C ARG A 848 6.99 -16.31 29.88
N LYS A 849 6.64 -17.39 29.17
CA LYS A 849 5.28 -17.92 29.08
C LYS A 849 4.69 -18.21 30.48
N GLY A 850 3.40 -17.91 30.67
CA GLY A 850 2.72 -17.94 31.96
C GLY A 850 2.89 -16.65 32.78
N THR A 851 3.45 -15.59 32.20
CA THR A 851 3.51 -14.26 32.82
C THR A 851 2.12 -13.63 32.85
N ASN A 852 1.73 -13.12 34.01
CA ASN A 852 0.51 -12.34 34.21
C ASN A 852 0.80 -10.90 34.69
N TYR A 853 2.04 -10.63 35.10
CA TYR A 853 2.47 -9.34 35.64
C TYR A 853 3.86 -8.94 35.15
N ILE A 854 4.04 -7.65 34.87
CA ILE A 854 5.29 -7.03 34.45
C ILE A 854 5.60 -5.88 35.41
N LYS A 855 6.81 -5.82 35.95
CA LYS A 855 7.30 -4.70 36.77
C LYS A 855 8.45 -3.99 36.06
N ILE A 856 8.25 -2.71 35.76
CA ILE A 856 9.26 -1.80 35.20
C ILE A 856 9.79 -0.94 36.34
N VAL A 857 11.04 -1.16 36.74
CA VAL A 857 11.72 -0.46 37.83
C VAL A 857 12.55 0.70 37.28
N PHE A 858 12.39 1.88 37.88
CA PHE A 858 13.13 3.09 37.53
C PHE A 858 14.55 3.04 38.12
N PRO A 859 15.55 3.62 37.43
CA PRO A 859 16.93 3.63 37.90
C PRO A 859 17.12 4.51 39.15
N LYS A 860 18.00 4.06 40.08
CA LYS A 860 18.42 4.88 41.22
C LYS A 860 19.58 5.79 40.83
N ILE A 861 19.27 7.05 40.54
CA ILE A 861 20.25 8.06 40.08
C ILE A 861 21.00 8.81 41.21
N SER A 862 20.56 8.67 42.46
CA SER A 862 21.03 9.49 43.58
C SER A 862 22.53 9.29 43.86
N GLY A 863 23.33 10.33 43.67
CA GLY A 863 24.80 10.28 43.81
C GLY A 863 25.55 9.83 42.55
N ILE A 864 24.88 9.81 41.39
CA ILE A 864 25.51 9.57 40.09
C ILE A 864 25.75 10.91 39.39
N SER A 865 27.02 11.18 39.08
CA SER A 865 27.47 12.33 38.29
C SER A 865 27.63 11.95 36.81
N TYR A 866 27.46 12.94 35.93
CA TYR A 866 27.85 12.90 34.52
C TYR A 866 28.90 13.99 34.21
N GLN A 867 29.58 13.86 33.07
CA GLN A 867 30.59 14.80 32.60
C GLN A 867 30.16 15.49 31.30
N LEU A 868 30.35 16.81 31.26
CA LEU A 868 30.16 17.68 30.08
C LEU A 868 31.38 17.63 29.15
N GLU A 869 31.25 18.12 27.90
CA GLU A 869 32.37 18.09 26.93
C GLU A 869 33.52 19.01 27.36
N SER A 870 33.19 20.11 28.04
CA SER A 870 34.10 21.00 28.78
C SER A 870 34.85 20.32 29.94
N GLY A 871 34.56 19.05 30.25
CA GLY A 871 35.15 18.29 31.34
C GLY A 871 34.55 18.59 32.73
N ALA A 872 33.63 19.55 32.84
CA ALA A 872 32.91 19.84 34.07
C ALA A 872 32.00 18.67 34.47
N LYS A 873 31.87 18.41 35.79
CA LYS A 873 31.00 17.37 36.33
C LYS A 873 29.70 17.96 36.87
N LYS A 874 28.59 17.23 36.72
CA LYS A 874 27.28 17.56 37.28
C LYS A 874 26.60 16.32 37.83
N GLU A 875 25.96 16.44 38.99
CA GLU A 875 25.03 15.41 39.49
C GLU A 875 23.82 15.30 38.56
N LEU A 876 23.31 14.07 38.36
CA LEU A 876 22.00 13.85 37.74
C LEU A 876 20.88 14.30 38.68
N ILE A 877 19.87 14.97 38.13
CA ILE A 877 18.60 15.24 38.82
C ILE A 877 17.48 14.32 38.28
N ALA A 878 16.40 14.16 39.04
CA ALA A 878 15.32 13.22 38.72
C ALA A 878 14.77 13.37 37.29
N SER A 879 14.57 14.60 36.83
CA SER A 879 14.10 14.93 35.49
C SER A 879 15.10 14.67 34.35
N ASP A 880 16.34 14.29 34.64
CA ASP A 880 17.35 13.98 33.62
C ASP A 880 17.14 12.57 32.99
N VAL A 881 16.31 11.73 33.62
CA VAL A 881 15.96 10.37 33.17
C VAL A 881 14.45 10.16 33.28
N GLN A 882 13.76 9.98 32.15
CA GLN A 882 12.31 9.89 32.10
C GLN A 882 11.85 8.66 31.29
N LEU A 883 10.79 8.00 31.76
CA LEU A 883 10.02 7.04 30.96
C LEU A 883 8.92 7.83 30.24
N ALA A 884 8.63 7.51 28.98
CA ALA A 884 7.56 8.15 28.22
C ALA A 884 6.47 7.17 27.77
N LYS A 885 6.87 5.97 27.36
CA LYS A 885 5.94 5.01 26.75
C LYS A 885 6.25 3.57 27.12
N VAL A 886 5.20 2.77 27.23
CA VAL A 886 5.26 1.32 27.45
C VAL A 886 4.37 0.64 26.41
N THR A 887 4.95 -0.11 25.48
CA THR A 887 4.25 -0.80 24.39
C THR A 887 4.42 -2.31 24.52
N PHE A 888 3.34 -3.07 24.57
CA PHE A 888 3.30 -4.53 24.68
C PHE A 888 2.79 -5.18 23.39
N VAL A 889 3.25 -6.40 23.11
CA VAL A 889 2.55 -7.36 22.23
C VAL A 889 2.16 -8.56 23.09
N ALA A 890 0.86 -8.84 23.22
CA ALA A 890 0.33 -9.80 24.19
C ALA A 890 -0.96 -10.49 23.73
N ALA A 891 -1.30 -11.59 24.42
CA ALA A 891 -2.58 -12.29 24.21
C ALA A 891 -3.80 -11.38 24.47
N ASP A 892 -4.99 -11.80 24.02
CA ASP A 892 -6.21 -10.99 24.21
C ASP A 892 -6.60 -10.84 25.70
N GLN A 893 -6.52 -9.60 26.20
CA GLN A 893 -6.75 -9.24 27.59
C GLN A 893 -8.23 -9.25 28.00
N SER A 894 -9.19 -9.32 27.07
CA SER A 894 -10.62 -9.53 27.40
C SER A 894 -10.88 -10.87 28.09
N SER A 895 -9.98 -11.84 27.91
CA SER A 895 -10.01 -13.15 28.55
C SER A 895 -9.33 -13.18 29.93
N PHE A 896 -9.01 -12.02 30.51
CA PHE A 896 -8.36 -11.88 31.80
C PHE A 896 -9.38 -11.55 32.90
N PRO A 897 -9.28 -12.10 34.14
CA PRO A 897 -10.16 -11.72 35.25
C PRO A 897 -10.09 -10.22 35.58
N ALA A 898 -11.17 -9.65 36.12
CA ALA A 898 -11.10 -8.33 36.74
C ALA A 898 -10.13 -8.33 37.95
N ASP A 899 -9.54 -7.18 38.27
CA ASP A 899 -8.78 -7.01 39.51
C ASP A 899 -9.74 -6.80 40.68
N TYR A 900 -9.73 -7.78 41.59
CA TYR A 900 -10.55 -7.83 42.78
C TYR A 900 -9.78 -7.41 44.05
N THR A 901 -8.52 -6.97 43.95
CA THR A 901 -7.62 -6.79 45.10
C THR A 901 -8.20 -5.82 46.13
N ASP A 902 -8.53 -4.59 45.74
CA ASP A 902 -9.10 -3.58 46.64
C ASP A 902 -10.46 -4.02 47.22
N LEU A 903 -11.29 -4.73 46.45
CA LEU A 903 -12.57 -5.27 46.93
C LEU A 903 -12.35 -6.35 48.01
N ARG A 904 -11.33 -7.21 47.86
CA ARG A 904 -10.96 -8.20 48.89
C ARG A 904 -10.45 -7.49 50.14
N GLU A 905 -9.56 -6.52 50.01
CA GLU A 905 -9.09 -5.73 51.13
C GLU A 905 -10.21 -4.93 51.81
N GLU A 906 -11.26 -4.51 51.11
CA GLU A 906 -12.42 -3.84 51.70
C GLU A 906 -13.38 -4.81 52.41
N VAL A 907 -13.56 -6.02 51.87
CA VAL A 907 -14.29 -7.11 52.54
C VAL A 907 -13.56 -7.58 53.81
N GLU A 908 -12.23 -7.65 53.80
CA GLU A 908 -11.41 -8.00 54.98
C GLU A 908 -11.46 -6.96 56.11
N LYS A 909 -11.89 -5.72 55.83
CA LYS A 909 -12.13 -4.68 56.85
C LYS A 909 -13.48 -4.84 57.58
N ILE A 910 -14.34 -5.78 57.17
CA ILE A 910 -15.63 -6.01 57.81
C ILE A 910 -15.42 -6.65 59.20
N PRO A 911 -16.07 -6.15 60.27
CA PRO A 911 -15.92 -6.74 61.61
C PRO A 911 -16.29 -8.22 61.64
N ALA A 912 -15.39 -9.08 62.13
CA ALA A 912 -15.61 -10.53 62.21
C ALA A 912 -16.76 -10.90 63.18
N ASP A 913 -17.01 -10.08 64.20
CA ASP A 913 -18.20 -10.17 65.05
C ASP A 913 -19.22 -9.07 64.70
N LEU A 914 -20.23 -9.46 63.93
CA LEU A 914 -21.35 -8.60 63.57
C LEU A 914 -22.50 -8.63 64.61
N SER A 915 -22.39 -9.38 65.72
CA SER A 915 -23.44 -9.45 66.74
C SER A 915 -23.58 -8.16 67.56
N THR A 916 -22.58 -7.27 67.47
CA THR A 916 -22.56 -5.94 68.09
C THR A 916 -23.25 -4.85 67.27
N TYR A 917 -23.87 -5.19 66.12
CA TYR A 917 -24.51 -4.27 65.19
C TYR A 917 -26.00 -4.59 64.96
N THR A 918 -26.78 -3.64 64.44
CA THR A 918 -28.22 -3.85 64.19
C THR A 918 -28.46 -4.87 63.08
N SER A 919 -29.51 -5.68 63.26
CA SER A 919 -29.99 -6.65 62.27
C SER A 919 -30.18 -6.04 60.88
N GLU A 920 -30.71 -4.82 60.83
CA GLU A 920 -31.06 -4.08 59.63
C GLU A 920 -29.80 -3.62 58.86
N SER A 921 -28.76 -3.12 59.55
CA SER A 921 -27.50 -2.73 58.89
C SER A 921 -26.65 -3.93 58.48
N VAL A 922 -26.64 -5.01 59.27
CA VAL A 922 -26.01 -6.28 58.92
C VAL A 922 -26.70 -6.95 57.72
N ALA A 923 -28.02 -6.85 57.61
CA ALA A 923 -28.76 -7.34 56.45
C ALA A 923 -28.45 -6.54 55.18
N ALA A 924 -28.35 -5.20 55.27
CA ALA A 924 -27.94 -4.36 54.15
C ALA A 924 -26.52 -4.71 53.65
N LEU A 925 -25.56 -4.90 54.56
CA LEU A 925 -24.20 -5.32 54.21
C LEU A 925 -24.17 -6.70 53.52
N ARG A 926 -24.92 -7.69 54.03
CA ARG A 926 -25.02 -9.02 53.38
C ARG A 926 -25.62 -8.93 51.99
N ALA A 927 -26.68 -8.14 51.80
CA ALA A 927 -27.29 -7.91 50.48
C ALA A 927 -26.37 -7.17 49.47
N VAL A 928 -25.23 -6.63 49.93
CA VAL A 928 -24.15 -6.08 49.09
C VAL A 928 -23.01 -7.08 48.88
N LEU A 929 -22.76 -8.01 49.81
CA LEU A 929 -21.80 -9.10 49.63
C LEU A 929 -22.34 -10.20 48.70
N ASP A 930 -23.61 -10.59 48.87
CA ASP A 930 -24.25 -11.70 48.15
C ASP A 930 -24.44 -11.43 46.64
N ARG A 931 -24.34 -10.16 46.21
CA ARG A 931 -24.46 -9.74 44.81
C ARG A 931 -23.14 -9.71 44.04
N ILE A 932 -22.00 -9.89 44.72
CA ILE A 932 -20.67 -9.77 44.10
C ILE A 932 -20.44 -11.00 43.22
N ASP A 933 -20.46 -10.81 41.90
CA ASP A 933 -19.88 -11.81 41.01
C ASP A 933 -18.35 -11.71 41.10
N TRP A 934 -17.71 -12.83 41.44
CA TRP A 934 -16.26 -12.99 41.58
C TRP A 934 -15.59 -13.61 40.33
N LYS A 935 -16.31 -13.66 39.20
CA LYS A 935 -15.87 -14.25 37.93
C LYS A 935 -15.87 -13.28 36.75
N LEU A 936 -16.08 -11.99 37.02
CA LEU A 936 -16.08 -10.95 36.00
C LEU A 936 -14.68 -10.80 35.37
N ASN A 937 -14.66 -10.37 34.12
CA ASN A 937 -13.44 -10.19 33.33
C ASN A 937 -12.99 -8.71 33.31
N LYS A 938 -11.81 -8.43 32.76
CA LYS A 938 -11.19 -7.10 32.74
C LYS A 938 -12.00 -6.03 32.01
N THR A 939 -12.88 -6.39 31.06
CA THR A 939 -13.82 -5.43 30.43
C THR A 939 -14.98 -5.03 31.35
N GLU A 940 -15.21 -5.79 32.42
CA GLU A 940 -16.25 -5.59 33.43
C GLU A 940 -15.70 -4.93 34.72
N GLN A 941 -14.45 -4.45 34.72
CA GLN A 941 -13.77 -3.88 35.90
C GLN A 941 -14.61 -2.81 36.62
N ALA A 942 -15.29 -1.93 35.88
CA ALA A 942 -16.13 -0.88 36.46
C ALA A 942 -17.30 -1.42 37.33
N ILE A 943 -17.71 -2.69 37.14
CA ILE A 943 -18.68 -3.38 37.99
C ILE A 943 -18.03 -3.79 39.31
N VAL A 944 -16.77 -4.24 39.29
CA VAL A 944 -15.99 -4.57 40.49
C VAL A 944 -15.65 -3.31 41.30
N ASP A 945 -15.30 -2.23 40.61
CA ASP A 945 -15.10 -0.91 41.24
C ASP A 945 -16.41 -0.39 41.87
N GLY A 946 -17.55 -0.68 41.23
CA GLY A 946 -18.89 -0.44 41.78
C GLY A 946 -19.15 -1.25 43.05
N TYR A 947 -18.85 -2.56 43.06
CA TYR A 947 -18.95 -3.39 44.27
C TYR A 947 -18.06 -2.87 45.41
N LEU A 948 -16.85 -2.36 45.11
CA LEU A 948 -15.96 -1.75 46.10
C LEU A 948 -16.60 -0.52 46.76
N ALA A 949 -17.23 0.35 45.98
CA ALA A 949 -17.96 1.50 46.49
C ALA A 949 -19.17 1.08 47.35
N GLU A 950 -19.96 0.10 46.90
CA GLU A 950 -21.10 -0.41 47.68
C GLU A 950 -20.68 -1.09 49.00
N VAL A 951 -19.65 -1.95 48.97
CA VAL A 951 -19.16 -2.65 50.18
C VAL A 951 -18.61 -1.65 51.20
N ARG A 952 -17.84 -0.65 50.75
CA ARG A 952 -17.33 0.42 51.64
C ARG A 952 -18.48 1.17 52.29
N ALA A 953 -19.45 1.63 51.50
CA ALA A 953 -20.62 2.36 52.01
C ALA A 953 -21.45 1.51 52.99
N ALA A 954 -21.67 0.24 52.70
CA ALA A 954 -22.44 -0.66 53.56
C ALA A 954 -21.68 -1.03 54.86
N ARG A 955 -20.34 -1.16 54.80
CA ARG A 955 -19.48 -1.33 55.99
C ARG A 955 -19.50 -0.09 56.89
N GLU A 956 -19.52 1.10 56.30
CA GLU A 956 -19.54 2.39 57.03
C GLU A 956 -20.95 2.73 57.56
N ALA A 957 -22.00 2.17 56.97
CA ALA A 957 -23.38 2.25 57.45
C ALA A 957 -23.73 1.22 58.55
N LEU A 958 -22.77 0.43 59.06
CA LEU A 958 -22.98 -0.49 60.17
C LEU A 958 -23.31 0.27 61.48
N VAL A 959 -24.53 0.09 61.99
CA VAL A 959 -25.01 0.77 63.20
C VAL A 959 -24.76 -0.11 64.43
N ALA A 960 -23.88 0.33 65.33
CA ALA A 960 -23.57 -0.39 66.57
C ALA A 960 -24.77 -0.39 67.55
N LEU A 961 -24.95 -1.51 68.27
CA LEU A 961 -25.91 -1.63 69.37
C LEU A 961 -25.42 -0.84 70.58
N LEU A 962 -26.30 -0.04 71.19
CA LEU A 962 -25.97 0.70 72.40
C LEU A 962 -25.89 -0.24 73.62
N PRO A 963 -24.98 -0.01 74.58
CA PRO A 963 -24.85 -0.84 75.78
C PRO A 963 -26.16 -0.90 76.58
N GLY A 964 -26.83 -2.06 76.53
CA GLY A 964 -28.08 -2.34 77.27
C GLY A 964 -29.35 -2.48 76.43
N ASP A 965 -29.37 -2.13 75.13
CA ASP A 965 -30.56 -2.22 74.27
C ASP A 965 -30.61 -3.54 73.46
N HIS A 966 -30.46 -4.68 74.13
CA HIS A 966 -30.85 -5.96 73.55
C HIS A 966 -32.38 -6.08 73.65
N THR A 967 -33.06 -6.18 72.50
CA THR A 967 -34.53 -6.31 72.30
C THR A 967 -35.39 -5.03 72.20
N LYS A 968 -35.13 -4.19 71.19
CA LYS A 968 -36.20 -3.67 70.30
C LYS A 968 -35.68 -3.17 68.95
N SER A 969 -36.46 -3.44 67.88
CA SER A 969 -36.27 -2.79 66.58
C SER A 969 -36.65 -1.31 66.68
N LYS A 970 -35.93 -0.45 65.95
CA LYS A 970 -36.27 0.95 65.71
C LYS A 970 -36.39 1.15 64.20
N SER A 971 -37.59 1.52 63.76
CA SER A 971 -37.86 1.91 62.37
C SER A 971 -37.04 3.13 61.97
N ILE A 972 -36.42 3.08 60.79
CA ILE A 972 -35.75 4.22 60.15
C ILE A 972 -36.81 5.21 59.66
N PRO A 973 -36.62 6.54 59.74
CA PRO A 973 -37.49 7.51 59.07
C PRO A 973 -37.47 7.34 57.55
N GLU A 974 -38.61 7.57 56.90
CA GLU A 974 -38.71 7.55 55.43
C GLU A 974 -37.79 8.62 54.81
N GLY A 975 -36.95 8.27 53.82
CA GLY A 975 -36.14 9.27 53.12
C GLY A 975 -34.90 8.84 52.32
N TYR A 976 -34.48 7.57 52.32
CA TYR A 976 -33.29 7.13 51.55
C TYR A 976 -33.48 5.79 50.83
N LEU A 977 -33.99 5.86 49.58
CA LEU A 977 -33.89 4.80 48.57
C LEU A 977 -33.87 5.42 47.16
N PRO A 978 -32.81 5.22 46.35
CA PRO A 978 -32.88 5.34 44.91
C PRO A 978 -33.51 4.06 44.31
N LEU A 979 -34.55 4.21 43.49
CA LEU A 979 -35.11 3.13 42.68
C LEU A 979 -34.31 2.96 41.39
N ILE A 980 -33.78 1.77 41.13
CA ILE A 980 -33.59 1.25 39.76
C ILE A 980 -34.16 -0.17 39.71
N SER A 981 -34.99 -0.44 38.72
CA SER A 981 -35.74 -1.68 38.54
C SER A 981 -34.92 -2.80 37.89
N SER A 982 -35.12 -4.03 38.35
CA SER A 982 -34.58 -5.23 37.72
C SER A 982 -35.48 -5.78 36.62
N GLU A 983 -34.97 -5.88 35.39
CA GLU A 983 -35.39 -6.92 34.45
C GLU A 983 -34.16 -7.63 33.87
N LYS A 984 -33.95 -8.89 34.29
CA LYS A 984 -33.09 -9.84 33.58
C LYS A 984 -34.00 -10.77 32.78
N SER A 985 -33.84 -10.79 31.46
CA SER A 985 -34.40 -11.84 30.60
C SER A 985 -33.30 -12.41 29.71
N SER A 986 -32.88 -13.64 29.99
CA SER A 986 -31.75 -14.29 29.32
C SER A 986 -32.19 -15.52 28.53
N THR A 987 -32.30 -15.40 27.21
CA THR A 987 -32.37 -16.56 26.31
C THR A 987 -31.58 -16.30 25.04
N LYS A 988 -30.52 -17.09 24.80
CA LYS A 988 -29.96 -17.26 23.46
C LYS A 988 -31.00 -17.90 22.54
N LYS A 989 -31.09 -17.44 21.30
CA LYS A 989 -31.41 -18.27 20.14
C LYS A 989 -30.87 -17.61 18.87
N GLU A 990 -30.21 -18.40 18.02
CA GLU A 990 -29.79 -17.94 16.71
C GLU A 990 -31.01 -17.79 15.80
N LYS A 991 -30.97 -16.83 14.86
CA LYS A 991 -31.26 -17.10 13.45
C LYS A 991 -30.90 -15.95 12.51
N ASN A 992 -30.49 -16.36 11.32
CA ASN A 992 -30.21 -15.58 10.11
C ASN A 992 -31.27 -14.50 9.85
N LEU A 993 -30.84 -13.34 9.34
CA LEU A 993 -31.69 -12.53 8.47
C LEU A 993 -31.69 -13.15 7.07
N ALA A 994 -32.86 -13.27 6.46
CA ALA A 994 -33.04 -13.46 5.04
C ALA A 994 -34.36 -12.79 4.61
N SER A 995 -34.32 -12.10 3.46
CA SER A 995 -35.43 -11.80 2.53
C SER A 995 -36.78 -11.32 3.06
N GLU A 996 -37.19 -10.14 2.57
CA GLU A 996 -38.58 -9.78 2.21
C GLU A 996 -39.61 -9.59 3.36
N GLY A 997 -40.72 -8.86 3.17
CA GLY A 997 -41.16 -8.08 2.01
C GLY A 997 -42.65 -7.67 2.16
N ALA A 998 -43.13 -6.77 1.28
CA ALA A 998 -44.53 -6.25 1.22
C ALA A 998 -45.04 -5.53 2.50
N ILE A 999 -45.23 -4.20 2.53
CA ILE A 999 -46.28 -3.42 1.83
C ILE A 999 -47.71 -3.85 2.20
N ARG A 1000 -48.45 -3.00 2.94
CA ARG A 1000 -49.75 -2.42 2.51
C ARG A 1000 -50.37 -1.42 3.51
N THR A 1001 -50.93 -0.33 2.95
CA THR A 1001 -52.08 0.50 3.40
C THR A 1001 -52.15 1.07 4.84
N GLY A 1002 -52.57 2.32 5.07
CA GLY A 1002 -52.95 3.39 4.15
C GLY A 1002 -54.00 4.36 4.74
N GLN A 1003 -54.05 5.60 4.20
CA GLN A 1003 -55.02 6.69 4.47
C GLN A 1003 -55.03 7.26 5.92
N VAL A 1004 -54.81 8.56 6.19
CA VAL A 1004 -55.34 9.85 5.69
C VAL A 1004 -56.57 10.35 6.48
N THR A 1005 -56.34 11.36 7.35
CA THR A 1005 -57.14 12.57 7.67
C THR A 1005 -56.37 13.38 8.74
N GLY A 1006 -56.33 14.73 8.76
CA GLY A 1006 -56.90 15.71 7.83
C GLY A 1006 -56.51 17.17 8.18
N GLU A 1007 -56.83 18.08 7.26
CA GLU A 1007 -57.11 19.54 7.36
C GLU A 1007 -56.42 20.40 8.46
N ARG A 1008 -55.57 21.38 8.12
CA ARG A 1008 -55.85 22.72 7.53
C ARG A 1008 -56.63 23.71 8.42
N SER A 1009 -55.98 24.83 8.76
CA SER A 1009 -56.64 26.14 8.98
C SER A 1009 -55.66 27.29 8.75
N HIS A 1010 -56.12 28.42 8.20
CA HIS A 1010 -55.32 29.62 7.89
C HIS A 1010 -55.37 30.67 9.01
N ARG A 1011 -54.35 31.54 9.07
CA ARG A 1011 -54.51 33.00 9.15
C ARG A 1011 -53.26 33.74 8.64
N ASP A 1012 -53.39 35.04 8.42
CA ASP A 1012 -52.58 35.82 7.47
C ASP A 1012 -52.29 37.23 8.02
N LYS A 1013 -51.07 37.76 7.79
CA LYS A 1013 -50.62 39.18 7.94
C LYS A 1013 -50.66 39.85 9.34
N GLN A 1014 -49.95 40.95 9.65
CA GLN A 1014 -48.69 41.59 9.16
C GLN A 1014 -48.35 42.80 10.09
N VAL A 1015 -47.15 43.40 9.94
CA VAL A 1015 -46.70 44.74 10.45
C VAL A 1015 -46.19 44.80 11.92
N GLY A 1016 -45.00 45.40 12.13
CA GLY A 1016 -44.47 45.74 13.46
C GLY A 1016 -42.95 46.08 13.53
N HIS A 1017 -42.61 47.37 13.66
CA HIS A 1017 -41.25 47.93 13.84
C HIS A 1017 -41.39 49.26 14.62
N PRO A 1018 -40.35 49.83 15.27
CA PRO A 1018 -39.26 49.22 16.04
C PRO A 1018 -38.92 50.05 17.34
N GLU A 1019 -37.69 49.89 17.87
CA GLU A 1019 -36.86 50.94 18.52
C GLU A 1019 -36.92 51.22 20.06
N LYS A 1020 -35.79 51.76 20.57
CA LYS A 1020 -35.52 52.55 21.80
C LYS A 1020 -35.27 51.84 23.15
N GLN A 1021 -34.45 52.39 24.07
CA GLN A 1021 -33.20 53.21 24.02
C GLN A 1021 -32.70 53.45 25.49
N LEU A 1022 -31.43 53.86 25.67
CA LEU A 1022 -30.91 54.97 26.53
C LEU A 1022 -29.40 54.75 26.94
N PRO A 1023 -28.62 55.81 27.29
CA PRO A 1023 -27.19 55.87 26.90
C PRO A 1023 -26.20 56.52 27.93
N ASN A 1024 -25.01 56.93 27.43
CA ASN A 1024 -24.11 58.02 27.92
C ASN A 1024 -23.22 57.81 29.18
N THR A 1025 -22.09 58.51 29.42
CA THR A 1025 -20.98 59.10 28.59
C THR A 1025 -19.84 59.62 29.51
N GLY A 1026 -18.57 59.62 29.06
CA GLY A 1026 -17.44 60.41 29.60
C GLY A 1026 -16.16 60.14 28.78
N MET A 1027 -15.40 61.11 28.22
CA MET A 1027 -14.59 62.23 28.80
C MET A 1027 -13.29 61.76 29.49
N VAL A 1028 -12.07 62.31 29.26
CA VAL A 1028 -11.66 63.50 28.46
C VAL A 1028 -10.12 63.55 28.13
N THR A 1029 -9.75 63.95 26.90
CA THR A 1029 -8.52 64.64 26.36
C THR A 1029 -7.02 64.23 26.62
N ASN A 1030 -6.23 64.27 25.52
CA ASN A 1030 -4.91 64.97 25.30
C ASN A 1030 -3.61 64.51 26.04
N THR A 1031 -2.35 64.77 25.58
CA THR A 1031 -1.77 65.51 24.41
C THR A 1031 -0.34 65.05 24.03
N ASP A 1032 0.10 65.33 22.78
CA ASP A 1032 1.44 65.65 22.22
C ASP A 1032 2.78 64.99 22.68
N LEU A 1033 3.64 64.59 21.70
CA LEU A 1033 4.92 65.28 21.35
C LEU A 1033 5.76 64.67 20.18
N THR A 1034 5.35 64.96 18.95
CA THR A 1034 6.11 65.57 17.82
C THR A 1034 7.67 65.47 17.69
N ILE A 1035 8.14 64.69 16.69
CA ILE A 1035 9.17 64.96 15.62
C ILE A 1035 10.58 65.56 15.96
N PHE A 1036 11.69 64.93 15.48
CA PHE A 1036 12.68 65.50 14.50
C PHE A 1036 13.89 64.59 14.12
N GLY A 1037 14.47 64.82 12.92
CA GLY A 1037 15.81 64.35 12.47
C GLY A 1037 15.82 63.07 11.59
N ILE A 1038 15.99 63.02 10.26
CA ILE A 1038 16.71 63.77 9.19
C ILE A 1038 18.05 63.12 8.73
N LEU A 1039 18.01 62.60 7.48
CA LEU A 1039 19.08 62.35 6.48
C LEU A 1039 20.39 61.61 6.85
N GLY A 1040 20.66 60.54 6.09
CA GLY A 1040 21.98 59.91 5.95
C GLY A 1040 22.14 59.22 4.59
N LEU A 1041 22.56 59.97 3.55
CA LEU A 1041 22.80 59.44 2.20
C LEU A 1041 24.20 58.82 2.09
N GLY A 1042 24.30 57.56 1.64
CA GLY A 1042 25.57 56.87 1.43
C GLY A 1042 25.52 55.84 0.30
N LYS A 1043 26.00 56.20 -0.88
CA LYS A 1043 26.18 55.27 -2.01
C LYS A 1043 27.48 54.47 -1.84
N LEU A 1044 27.45 53.18 -2.18
CA LEU A 1044 28.18 52.68 -3.36
C LEU A 1044 27.68 51.28 -3.76
N ALA A 1045 27.90 50.91 -5.02
CA ALA A 1045 27.58 49.59 -5.55
C ALA A 1045 28.84 48.94 -6.13
N THR A 1046 28.99 47.62 -5.94
CA THR A 1046 29.92 46.81 -6.73
C THR A 1046 29.23 45.48 -7.09
N VAL A 1047 29.05 45.24 -8.38
CA VAL A 1047 28.58 43.94 -8.89
C VAL A 1047 29.71 42.92 -8.78
N LYS A 1048 29.38 41.70 -8.32
CA LYS A 1048 30.15 40.51 -8.69
C LYS A 1048 29.24 39.28 -8.80
N SER A 1049 28.91 38.94 -10.03
CA SER A 1049 28.35 37.63 -10.35
C SER A 1049 29.44 36.55 -10.21
N ARG A 1050 29.04 35.35 -9.78
CA ARG A 1050 29.60 34.11 -10.28
C ARG A 1050 28.51 33.04 -10.31
N ASN A 1051 28.73 32.04 -11.16
CA ASN A 1051 27.71 31.17 -11.71
C ASN A 1051 28.30 29.75 -11.86
N LYS A 1052 27.45 28.72 -11.79
CA LYS A 1052 27.75 27.29 -11.79
C LYS A 1052 28.47 26.78 -10.51
N GLY A 1053 28.20 25.57 -10.01
CA GLY A 1053 27.12 24.63 -10.36
C GLY A 1053 27.52 23.16 -10.22
N ILE A 1054 26.51 22.28 -10.16
CA ILE A 1054 26.54 20.83 -10.44
C ILE A 1054 27.61 20.00 -9.71
N GLN A 1055 27.21 19.34 -8.63
CA GLN A 1055 26.98 17.87 -8.66
C GLN A 1055 25.91 17.50 -7.64
#